data_AF-A0A098GCY2-F1
#
_entry.id   AF-A0A098GCY2-F1
#
_cell.length_a   1.000
_cell.length_b   1.000
_cell.length_c   1.000
_cell.angle_alpha   90.00
_cell.angle_beta   90.00
_cell.angle_gamma   90.00
#
_symmetry.space_group_name_H-M   'P 1'
#
loop_
_entity.id
_entity.type
_entity.pdbx_description
1 polymer ?
#
loop_
_entity_poly.entity_id
_entity_poly.type
_entity_poly.pdbx_seq_one_letter_code
_entity_poly.pdbx_strand_id
1 'polypeptide(L)'
;MGKNYKEIMLELATLENLITEMEQVVLVFLPLEFTSLLKLKIEGLKTYCSDEAVKPGHTEKLEAELNNLVELFIQQSQAFLKGVAAKEKINWVLPLEYATETQPLRQFNLILQSFKTSVEETNVTLLVKLDSLQETWQSSKRKEKVRKLEEISSYKEKINQFPTQLCINREQFQSVCMRKNHRRVVIADHHSSLLSDSQLKQVTLNEVIEALKAKLKKEAGFHEGFLLDFSNLDQLSQYDASLNQWLIQLKELNHDSQQLIEKMRPVITSLSASIETQDQLNNAILRMMDLNKTREKLRSNILERQANLQPTSPDLAGLKEELRFAREEAQKALEYFLMTFSTIHLEGKTDQDTLFFTKRLVGFIEEILVNLQAEDLHLDTQGIEKFRIQLLEHLGEKAHWYELNKPTINALDRSAINEFLNELFNAPASPATSAPFLKGAQKLITDLLQTNRNEIDESLLRKQIVMFRSLTCKLKQFEVKQITGFHTLKEIQLAKEKKIERVFEEMESKLSSGRGLLQDKLMLFSNQFGKIVEVTNGYEIINDYYELGSQLKRVFARYNENKQKIELVSSPLERLDKLTDLQEKVLAEFTLIENQFIGENGLYPRTLNQILALEERYGLARYWLVHDLSTEIEATREVLLTYYPSGAVNKTLRPYSTKFEQLRLTQETNLSKIQTEVERLIKALKKQADEVNLRLFEDYHPCVQSLIMRRFPRTEHFNDINPYKAEVSEKTLEAATVVEEVIKALNELKSAPPSSLRKSLDTLVETIKAAEQKLQERDQVLESARIIEKRLDSVSYKKSVLAIETMQREYTRILQKHVVAAIETYPEDKEHFEALLKIPGTAENYLKLAHCMEYLDEIDPRLFKLLAMQFQFAQINKSYINHNLFMMLDEDEQLNEIGIIIIDQRETYNRLLERVDQRYLSNIIENVNRTIHNTQMESLSDGILPDFVQWIRVNILKPLQALKHYVGSYFKFEDNPKDRFFKPIPKTPWPSRTEEELVNTGNRILDELYCVAAASAA
;
A
#
# COMPACT_ATOMS: atom_id res chain seq x y z
N MET A 1 -19.97 47.82 12.93
CA MET A 1 -18.72 48.05 13.70
C MET A 1 -17.61 48.01 12.68
N GLY A 2 -16.76 49.03 12.60
CA GLY A 2 -15.67 49.06 11.63
C GLY A 2 -14.62 47.99 11.92
N LYS A 3 -14.03 47.44 10.86
CA LYS A 3 -12.88 46.53 10.91
C LYS A 3 -11.68 47.23 11.54
N ASN A 4 -10.87 46.50 12.30
CA ASN A 4 -9.60 47.00 12.78
C ASN A 4 -8.59 47.07 11.62
N TYR A 5 -7.64 48.01 11.68
CA TYR A 5 -6.55 48.16 10.71
C TYR A 5 -5.82 46.84 10.38
N LYS A 6 -5.64 45.97 11.38
CA LYS A 6 -5.03 44.64 11.20
C LYS A 6 -5.87 43.71 10.31
N GLU A 7 -7.19 43.85 10.32
CA GLU A 7 -8.12 43.05 9.50
C GLU A 7 -8.14 43.56 8.05
N ILE A 8 -8.05 44.89 7.85
CA ILE A 8 -7.88 45.53 6.53
C ILE A 8 -6.58 45.05 5.85
N MET A 9 -5.45 45.08 6.57
CA MET A 9 -4.16 44.59 6.04
C MET A 9 -4.19 43.08 5.74
N LEU A 10 -4.91 42.29 6.54
CA LEU A 10 -5.09 40.85 6.30
C LEU A 10 -5.95 40.57 5.06
N GLU A 11 -7.01 41.35 4.81
CA GLU A 11 -7.83 41.22 3.61
C GLU A 11 -7.08 41.69 2.35
N LEU A 12 -6.29 42.76 2.41
CA LEU A 12 -5.41 43.18 1.31
C LEU A 12 -4.39 42.09 0.94
N ALA A 13 -3.71 41.50 1.93
CA ALA A 13 -2.78 40.37 1.71
C ALA A 13 -3.51 39.12 1.16
N THR A 14 -4.75 38.87 1.60
CA THR A 14 -5.58 37.78 1.06
C THR A 14 -5.92 38.02 -0.42
N LEU A 15 -6.23 39.26 -0.80
CA LEU A 15 -6.55 39.64 -2.17
C LEU A 15 -5.32 39.55 -3.10
N GLU A 16 -4.11 39.90 -2.62
CA GLU A 16 -2.86 39.68 -3.37
C GLU A 16 -2.55 38.20 -3.62
N ASN A 17 -2.75 37.35 -2.60
CA ASN A 17 -2.57 35.91 -2.72
C ASN A 17 -3.55 35.33 -3.76
N LEU A 18 -4.81 35.77 -3.76
CA LEU A 18 -5.82 35.34 -4.75
C LEU A 18 -5.52 35.84 -6.17
N ILE A 19 -5.00 37.06 -6.33
CA ILE A 19 -4.50 37.54 -7.63
C ILE A 19 -3.34 36.67 -8.10
N THR A 20 -2.39 36.35 -7.22
CA THR A 20 -1.21 35.55 -7.57
C THR A 20 -1.58 34.09 -7.91
N GLU A 21 -2.55 33.50 -7.20
CA GLU A 21 -3.05 32.16 -7.54
C GLU A 21 -3.82 32.16 -8.87
N MET A 22 -4.63 33.19 -9.14
CA MET A 22 -5.27 33.35 -10.46
C MET A 22 -4.24 33.57 -11.58
N GLU A 23 -3.17 34.35 -11.33
CA GLU A 23 -2.04 34.47 -12.26
C GLU A 23 -1.42 33.12 -12.58
N GLN A 24 -1.24 32.24 -11.58
CA GLN A 24 -0.70 30.90 -11.83
C GLN A 24 -1.65 30.05 -12.69
N VAL A 25 -2.96 30.01 -12.37
CA VAL A 25 -3.92 29.11 -13.06
C VAL A 25 -4.17 29.52 -14.53
N VAL A 26 -4.17 30.82 -14.85
CA VAL A 26 -4.56 31.35 -16.18
C VAL A 26 -3.56 32.35 -16.80
N LEU A 27 -2.27 32.26 -16.44
CA LEU A 27 -1.19 33.18 -16.85
C LEU A 27 -1.20 33.56 -18.34
N VAL A 28 -1.41 32.58 -19.22
CA VAL A 28 -1.34 32.73 -20.68
C VAL A 28 -2.50 33.54 -21.26
N PHE A 29 -3.60 33.69 -20.52
CA PHE A 29 -4.84 34.33 -20.97
C PHE A 29 -5.12 35.67 -20.31
N LEU A 30 -4.39 36.02 -19.25
CA LEU A 30 -4.59 37.26 -18.51
C LEU A 30 -4.13 38.46 -19.36
N PRO A 31 -4.95 39.52 -19.52
CA PRO A 31 -4.50 40.78 -20.10
C PRO A 31 -3.37 41.37 -19.25
N LEU A 32 -2.27 41.84 -19.87
CA LEU A 32 -1.11 42.41 -19.16
C LEU A 32 -1.47 43.51 -18.15
N GLU A 33 -2.55 44.24 -18.41
CA GLU A 33 -3.01 45.37 -17.61
C GLU A 33 -3.89 44.96 -16.42
N PHE A 34 -4.45 43.74 -16.43
CA PHE A 34 -5.50 43.30 -15.50
C PHE A 34 -5.01 43.24 -14.05
N THR A 35 -3.96 42.45 -13.80
CA THR A 35 -3.42 42.27 -12.44
C THR A 35 -2.48 43.39 -12.04
N SER A 36 -1.81 44.02 -13.01
CA SER A 36 -0.98 45.22 -12.84
C SER A 36 -1.76 46.38 -12.21
N LEU A 37 -2.97 46.66 -12.70
CA LEU A 37 -3.81 47.75 -12.19
C LEU A 37 -4.39 47.45 -10.80
N LEU A 38 -4.69 46.17 -10.51
CA LEU A 38 -5.14 45.73 -9.19
C LEU A 38 -4.02 45.81 -8.15
N LYS A 39 -2.81 45.29 -8.46
CA LYS A 39 -1.62 45.37 -7.60
C LYS A 39 -1.25 46.82 -7.28
N LEU A 40 -1.32 47.73 -8.26
CA LEU A 40 -1.06 49.15 -8.05
C LEU A 40 -2.10 49.81 -7.10
N LYS A 41 -3.38 49.41 -7.16
CA LYS A 41 -4.39 49.86 -6.20
C LYS A 41 -4.18 49.30 -4.79
N ILE A 42 -3.76 48.05 -4.67
CA ILE A 42 -3.43 47.43 -3.37
C ILE A 42 -2.25 48.13 -2.72
N GLU A 43 -1.18 48.38 -3.47
CA GLU A 43 0.00 49.08 -2.96
C GLU A 43 -0.35 50.51 -2.54
N GLY A 44 -1.21 51.21 -3.31
CA GLY A 44 -1.76 52.50 -2.91
C GLY A 44 -2.56 52.47 -1.61
N LEU A 45 -3.36 51.42 -1.37
CA LEU A 45 -4.07 51.26 -0.09
C LEU A 45 -3.12 50.89 1.06
N LYS A 46 -2.08 50.08 0.81
CA LYS A 46 -1.04 49.75 1.80
C LYS A 46 -0.21 50.96 2.21
N THR A 47 0.17 51.83 1.27
CA THR A 47 0.88 53.08 1.59
C THR A 47 -0.02 54.04 2.35
N TYR A 48 -1.29 54.20 1.94
CA TYR A 48 -2.27 55.00 2.67
C TYR A 48 -2.51 54.49 4.10
N CYS A 49 -2.55 53.16 4.28
CA CYS A 49 -2.56 52.53 5.60
C CYS A 49 -1.29 52.86 6.42
N SER A 50 -0.11 52.88 5.79
CA SER A 50 1.17 53.07 6.48
C SER A 50 1.46 54.51 6.91
N ASP A 51 0.91 55.51 6.21
CA ASP A 51 1.19 56.94 6.47
C ASP A 51 0.35 57.54 7.62
N GLU A 52 -0.84 57.02 7.93
CA GLU A 52 -1.75 57.66 8.92
C GLU A 52 -1.64 57.10 10.34
N ALA A 53 -0.79 57.74 11.15
CA ALA A 53 -0.88 57.66 12.59
C ALA A 53 -2.12 58.40 13.15
N VAL A 54 -3.17 57.62 13.47
CA VAL A 54 -4.24 57.95 14.43
C VAL A 54 -5.12 59.17 14.09
N LYS A 55 -6.19 58.95 13.30
CA LYS A 55 -7.43 59.75 13.35
C LYS A 55 -8.68 58.87 13.39
N PRO A 56 -9.56 59.02 14.41
CA PRO A 56 -10.84 58.31 14.45
C PRO A 56 -11.74 58.75 13.28
N GLY A 57 -12.31 57.78 12.55
CA GLY A 57 -13.25 58.04 11.44
C GLY A 57 -12.68 57.89 10.03
N HIS A 58 -11.40 57.55 9.84
CA HIS A 58 -10.84 57.26 8.50
C HIS A 58 -10.92 55.76 8.13
N THR A 59 -11.13 54.86 9.10
CA THR A 59 -11.35 53.42 8.86
C THR A 59 -12.58 53.14 8.02
N GLU A 60 -13.70 53.84 8.24
CA GLU A 60 -14.95 53.62 7.47
C GLU A 60 -14.76 53.93 5.96
N LYS A 61 -13.93 54.93 5.63
CA LYS A 61 -13.61 55.27 4.24
C LYS A 61 -12.67 54.24 3.61
N LEU A 62 -11.65 53.80 4.35
CA LEU A 62 -10.75 52.71 3.95
C LEU A 62 -11.49 51.38 3.75
N GLU A 63 -12.45 51.06 4.62
CA GLU A 63 -13.32 49.89 4.48
C GLU A 63 -14.22 50.00 3.25
N ALA A 64 -14.77 51.18 2.94
CA ALA A 64 -15.54 51.40 1.72
C ALA A 64 -14.71 51.25 0.43
N GLU A 65 -13.48 51.79 0.41
CA GLU A 65 -12.56 51.64 -0.72
C GLU A 65 -12.06 50.20 -0.88
N LEU A 66 -11.79 49.49 0.22
CA LEU A 66 -11.46 48.06 0.23
C LEU A 66 -12.63 47.20 -0.27
N ASN A 67 -13.85 47.41 0.23
CA ASN A 67 -15.02 46.66 -0.20
C ASN A 67 -15.31 46.86 -1.69
N ASN A 68 -15.16 48.08 -2.21
CA ASN A 68 -15.26 48.38 -3.64
C ASN A 68 -14.16 47.66 -4.46
N LEU A 69 -12.91 47.65 -3.98
CA LEU A 69 -11.81 46.90 -4.63
C LEU A 69 -12.09 45.38 -4.65
N VAL A 70 -12.60 44.82 -3.55
CA VAL A 70 -12.99 43.41 -3.43
C VAL A 70 -14.13 43.08 -4.40
N GLU A 71 -15.18 43.90 -4.45
CA GLU A 71 -16.31 43.70 -5.36
C GLU A 71 -15.87 43.78 -6.83
N LEU A 72 -15.09 44.81 -7.20
CA LEU A 72 -14.54 44.97 -8.54
C LEU A 72 -13.67 43.77 -8.96
N PHE A 73 -12.79 43.32 -8.06
CA PHE A 73 -11.94 42.14 -8.29
C PHE A 73 -12.78 40.89 -8.54
N ILE A 74 -13.79 40.62 -7.70
CA ILE A 74 -14.64 39.44 -7.82
C ILE A 74 -15.45 39.48 -9.12
N GLN A 75 -16.13 40.59 -9.41
CA GLN A 75 -16.94 40.73 -10.63
C GLN A 75 -16.10 40.53 -11.89
N GLN A 76 -14.97 41.23 -12.00
CA GLN A 76 -14.11 41.16 -13.18
C GLN A 76 -13.45 39.78 -13.34
N SER A 77 -12.95 39.19 -12.24
CA SER A 77 -12.28 37.89 -12.30
C SER A 77 -13.25 36.75 -12.58
N GLN A 78 -14.47 36.77 -12.02
CA GLN A 78 -15.51 35.80 -12.38
C GLN A 78 -15.93 35.91 -13.85
N ALA A 79 -16.10 37.13 -14.38
CA ALA A 79 -16.42 37.35 -15.79
C ALA A 79 -15.29 36.83 -16.70
N PHE A 80 -14.04 37.09 -16.34
CA PHE A 80 -12.86 36.59 -17.03
C PHE A 80 -12.78 35.06 -17.03
N LEU A 81 -12.90 34.40 -15.87
CA LEU A 81 -12.87 32.93 -15.77
C LEU A 81 -14.02 32.27 -16.56
N LYS A 82 -15.22 32.85 -16.55
CA LYS A 82 -16.35 32.39 -17.41
C LYS A 82 -16.01 32.54 -18.90
N GLY A 83 -15.36 33.64 -19.30
CA GLY A 83 -14.88 33.86 -20.66
C GLY A 83 -13.83 32.84 -21.11
N VAL A 84 -12.84 32.53 -20.24
CA VAL A 84 -11.82 31.50 -20.49
C VAL A 84 -12.47 30.11 -20.61
N ALA A 85 -13.35 29.73 -19.67
CA ALA A 85 -14.06 28.46 -19.73
C ALA A 85 -14.87 28.29 -21.04
N ALA A 86 -15.59 29.34 -21.47
CA ALA A 86 -16.36 29.31 -22.70
C ALA A 86 -15.48 29.21 -23.97
N LYS A 87 -14.38 29.97 -24.03
CA LYS A 87 -13.45 29.98 -25.17
C LYS A 87 -12.74 28.63 -25.35
N GLU A 88 -12.19 28.13 -24.25
CA GLU A 88 -11.36 26.91 -24.21
C GLU A 88 -12.20 25.62 -24.09
N LYS A 89 -13.52 25.75 -23.82
CA LYS A 89 -14.48 24.66 -23.57
C LYS A 89 -14.15 23.80 -22.35
N ILE A 90 -13.77 24.45 -21.26
CA ILE A 90 -13.65 23.81 -19.94
C ILE A 90 -15.06 23.48 -19.44
N ASN A 91 -15.29 22.25 -18.98
CA ASN A 91 -16.57 21.83 -18.42
C ASN A 91 -16.74 22.30 -16.97
N TRP A 92 -16.65 23.62 -16.77
CA TRP A 92 -16.73 24.23 -15.44
C TRP A 92 -18.17 24.58 -15.08
N VAL A 93 -18.63 24.07 -13.94
CA VAL A 93 -19.91 24.43 -13.32
C VAL A 93 -19.58 25.27 -12.08
N LEU A 94 -20.13 26.49 -11.99
CA LEU A 94 -19.95 27.30 -10.79
C LEU A 94 -20.58 26.59 -9.57
N PRO A 95 -19.88 26.53 -8.43
CA PRO A 95 -20.49 26.10 -7.17
C PRO A 95 -21.73 26.94 -6.86
N LEU A 96 -22.84 26.28 -6.49
CA LEU A 96 -24.07 26.95 -6.06
C LEU A 96 -23.83 27.75 -4.76
N GLU A 97 -24.36 28.97 -4.72
CA GLU A 97 -24.24 29.88 -3.58
C GLU A 97 -24.94 29.32 -2.34
N TYR A 98 -24.15 28.87 -1.36
CA TYR A 98 -24.67 28.51 -0.03
C TYR A 98 -24.43 29.65 0.98
N ALA A 99 -25.53 30.24 1.42
CA ALA A 99 -25.69 31.15 2.56
C ALA A 99 -24.98 32.53 2.49
N THR A 100 -25.78 33.55 2.76
CA THR A 100 -25.50 35.00 2.79
C THR A 100 -24.52 35.47 3.88
N GLU A 101 -23.78 34.57 4.52
CA GLU A 101 -22.88 34.87 5.66
C GLU A 101 -21.39 34.59 5.38
N THR A 102 -21.04 34.13 4.18
CA THR A 102 -19.64 33.84 3.82
C THR A 102 -18.91 35.07 3.26
N GLN A 103 -17.74 35.38 3.84
CA GLN A 103 -16.87 36.51 3.47
C GLN A 103 -16.52 36.47 1.95
N PRO A 104 -16.67 37.57 1.17
CA PRO A 104 -16.62 37.51 -0.30
C PRO A 104 -15.33 36.93 -0.89
N LEU A 105 -14.16 37.23 -0.30
CA LEU A 105 -12.88 36.67 -0.74
C LEU A 105 -12.77 35.15 -0.53
N ARG A 106 -13.46 34.59 0.49
CA ARG A 106 -13.53 33.13 0.68
C ARG A 106 -14.42 32.47 -0.36
N GLN A 107 -15.55 33.10 -0.71
CA GLN A 107 -16.40 32.64 -1.82
C GLN A 107 -15.62 32.63 -3.14
N PHE A 108 -14.87 33.71 -3.43
CA PHE A 108 -14.04 33.76 -4.63
C PHE A 108 -12.92 32.70 -4.63
N ASN A 109 -12.29 32.42 -3.48
CA ASN A 109 -11.32 31.33 -3.39
C ASN A 109 -11.96 29.98 -3.76
N LEU A 110 -13.16 29.67 -3.24
CA LEU A 110 -13.88 28.44 -3.61
C LEU A 110 -14.20 28.35 -5.11
N ILE A 111 -14.54 29.48 -5.74
CA ILE A 111 -14.75 29.60 -7.19
C ILE A 111 -13.43 29.36 -7.95
N LEU A 112 -12.31 29.91 -7.47
CA LEU A 112 -10.98 29.74 -8.08
C LEU A 112 -10.47 28.30 -7.94
N GLN A 113 -10.61 27.67 -6.78
CA GLN A 113 -10.26 26.25 -6.60
C GLN A 113 -11.14 25.34 -7.48
N SER A 114 -12.45 25.61 -7.56
CA SER A 114 -13.36 24.88 -8.46
C SER A 114 -12.93 25.00 -9.93
N PHE A 115 -12.56 26.20 -10.37
CA PHE A 115 -12.04 26.43 -11.73
C PHE A 115 -10.73 25.67 -11.97
N LYS A 116 -9.80 25.71 -11.00
CA LYS A 116 -8.51 25.00 -11.01
C LYS A 116 -8.68 23.49 -11.12
N THR A 117 -9.60 22.88 -10.37
CA THR A 117 -9.95 21.45 -10.52
C THR A 117 -10.50 21.15 -11.92
N SER A 118 -11.38 21.99 -12.48
CA SER A 118 -11.86 21.80 -13.86
C SER A 118 -10.75 22.02 -14.92
N VAL A 119 -9.72 22.82 -14.65
CA VAL A 119 -8.51 22.93 -15.48
C VAL A 119 -7.69 21.64 -15.40
N GLU A 120 -7.48 21.07 -14.21
CA GLU A 120 -6.79 19.78 -14.00
C GLU A 120 -7.49 18.64 -14.76
N GLU A 121 -8.81 18.51 -14.62
CA GLU A 121 -9.62 17.53 -15.36
C GLU A 121 -9.54 17.72 -16.89
N THR A 122 -9.52 18.97 -17.34
CA THR A 122 -9.37 19.32 -18.76
C THR A 122 -7.96 18.96 -19.26
N ASN A 123 -6.93 19.22 -18.47
CA ASN A 123 -5.53 18.87 -18.77
C ASN A 123 -5.33 17.36 -18.85
N VAL A 124 -5.88 16.57 -17.91
CA VAL A 124 -5.90 15.10 -17.99
C VAL A 124 -6.59 14.63 -19.27
N THR A 125 -7.74 15.23 -19.60
CA THR A 125 -8.48 14.92 -20.84
C THR A 125 -7.70 15.30 -22.12
N LEU A 126 -6.88 16.36 -22.07
CA LEU A 126 -5.99 16.77 -23.16
C LEU A 126 -4.80 15.83 -23.30
N LEU A 127 -4.18 15.38 -22.21
CA LEU A 127 -3.10 14.38 -22.24
C LEU A 127 -3.53 13.09 -22.93
N VAL A 128 -4.67 12.51 -22.54
CA VAL A 128 -5.23 11.30 -23.17
C VAL A 128 -5.45 11.49 -24.68
N LYS A 129 -5.89 12.68 -25.10
CA LYS A 129 -6.03 13.00 -26.53
C LYS A 129 -4.68 13.17 -27.22
N LEU A 130 -3.71 13.82 -26.58
CA LEU A 130 -2.34 13.97 -27.09
C LEU A 130 -1.64 12.60 -27.24
N ASP A 131 -1.90 11.64 -26.35
CA ASP A 131 -1.41 10.26 -26.48
C ASP A 131 -1.96 9.58 -27.73
N SER A 132 -3.29 9.60 -27.93
CA SER A 132 -3.91 9.04 -29.14
C SER A 132 -3.43 9.72 -30.44
N LEU A 133 -3.13 11.01 -30.38
CA LEU A 133 -2.52 11.76 -31.49
C LEU A 133 -1.05 11.38 -31.69
N GLN A 134 -0.31 11.12 -30.62
CA GLN A 134 1.08 10.67 -30.67
C GLN A 134 1.18 9.33 -31.41
N GLU A 135 0.33 8.36 -31.07
CA GLU A 135 0.23 7.06 -31.77
C GLU A 135 -0.17 7.23 -33.25
N THR A 136 -1.15 8.11 -33.52
CA THR A 136 -1.62 8.42 -34.88
C THR A 136 -0.53 9.08 -35.74
N TRP A 137 0.30 9.94 -35.15
CA TRP A 137 1.42 10.59 -35.85
C TRP A 137 2.68 9.70 -35.90
N GLN A 138 2.90 8.81 -34.94
CA GLN A 138 3.98 7.81 -34.97
C GLN A 138 3.77 6.79 -36.11
N SER A 139 2.53 6.34 -36.34
CA SER A 139 2.16 5.45 -37.45
C SER A 139 2.09 6.15 -38.82
N SER A 140 2.10 7.49 -38.85
CA SER A 140 2.04 8.30 -40.07
C SER A 140 3.35 8.31 -40.88
N LYS A 141 3.27 8.24 -42.21
CA LYS A 141 4.43 8.36 -43.14
C LYS A 141 4.65 9.79 -43.68
N ARG A 142 4.10 10.82 -43.03
CA ARG A 142 4.08 12.21 -43.52
C ARG A 142 5.34 13.00 -43.15
N LYS A 143 5.78 13.92 -44.02
CA LYS A 143 6.92 14.83 -43.76
C LYS A 143 6.74 15.70 -42.51
N GLU A 144 5.52 16.12 -42.20
CA GLU A 144 5.20 16.92 -41.01
C GLU A 144 5.27 16.12 -39.67
N LYS A 145 5.49 14.79 -39.71
CA LYS A 145 5.51 13.90 -38.53
C LYS A 145 6.46 14.37 -37.43
N VAL A 146 7.71 14.68 -37.77
CA VAL A 146 8.76 15.01 -36.79
C VAL A 146 8.34 16.24 -35.97
N ARG A 147 8.08 17.34 -36.68
CA ARG A 147 7.55 18.59 -36.10
C ARG A 147 6.27 18.38 -35.27
N LYS A 148 5.32 17.57 -35.75
CA LYS A 148 4.06 17.33 -35.00
C LYS A 148 4.28 16.48 -33.75
N LEU A 149 5.21 15.54 -33.75
CA LEU A 149 5.59 14.77 -32.56
C LEU A 149 6.39 15.61 -31.57
N GLU A 150 7.22 16.54 -32.04
CA GLU A 150 7.91 17.54 -31.20
C GLU A 150 6.90 18.49 -30.55
N GLU A 151 5.96 19.04 -31.32
CA GLU A 151 4.86 19.87 -30.79
C GLU A 151 4.02 19.11 -29.75
N ILE A 152 3.63 17.86 -30.01
CA ILE A 152 2.93 16.98 -29.04
C ILE A 152 3.77 16.75 -27.78
N SER A 153 5.07 16.48 -27.92
CA SER A 153 5.94 16.17 -26.78
C SER A 153 6.12 17.40 -25.89
N SER A 154 6.36 18.59 -26.48
CA SER A 154 6.43 19.86 -25.75
C SER A 154 5.10 20.20 -25.06
N TYR A 155 3.97 19.86 -25.67
CA TYR A 155 2.64 20.05 -25.09
C TYR A 155 2.40 19.14 -23.89
N LYS A 156 2.72 17.84 -24.00
CA LYS A 156 2.65 16.89 -22.87
C LYS A 156 3.59 17.30 -21.73
N GLU A 157 4.82 17.73 -22.05
CA GLU A 157 5.79 18.20 -21.06
C GLU A 157 5.26 19.42 -20.29
N LYS A 158 4.69 20.41 -20.98
CA LYS A 158 4.11 21.61 -20.33
C LYS A 158 2.94 21.29 -19.40
N ILE A 159 2.01 20.43 -19.84
CA ILE A 159 0.88 20.02 -18.98
C ILE A 159 1.38 19.23 -17.76
N ASN A 160 2.34 18.31 -17.95
CA ASN A 160 2.89 17.53 -16.84
C ASN A 160 3.67 18.38 -15.83
N GLN A 161 4.36 19.44 -16.28
CA GLN A 161 5.05 20.39 -15.39
C GLN A 161 4.08 21.28 -14.59
N PHE A 162 2.89 21.57 -15.14
CA PHE A 162 1.94 22.51 -14.56
C PHE A 162 0.48 22.01 -14.69
N PRO A 163 0.12 20.89 -14.02
CA PRO A 163 -1.17 20.22 -14.22
C PRO A 163 -2.37 21.11 -13.82
N THR A 164 -2.16 22.07 -12.92
CA THR A 164 -3.18 22.98 -12.39
C THR A 164 -3.31 24.29 -13.19
N GLN A 165 -2.54 24.44 -14.28
CA GLN A 165 -2.50 25.65 -15.10
C GLN A 165 -2.98 25.36 -16.52
N LEU A 166 -3.68 26.32 -17.13
CA LEU A 166 -4.14 26.17 -18.51
C LEU A 166 -3.01 26.53 -19.49
N CYS A 167 -2.04 25.62 -19.65
CA CYS A 167 -0.81 25.89 -20.42
C CYS A 167 -0.97 25.83 -21.95
N ILE A 168 -2.09 25.30 -22.45
CA ILE A 168 -2.33 25.08 -23.88
C ILE A 168 -3.70 25.59 -24.25
N ASN A 169 -3.76 26.48 -25.25
CA ASN A 169 -5.01 26.94 -25.79
C ASN A 169 -5.56 25.99 -26.87
N ARG A 170 -6.86 26.07 -27.11
CA ARG A 170 -7.60 25.19 -27.99
C ARG A 170 -7.21 25.35 -29.46
N GLU A 171 -6.63 26.48 -29.86
CA GLU A 171 -6.10 26.70 -31.21
C GLU A 171 -4.76 25.97 -31.41
N GLN A 172 -3.85 26.03 -30.43
CA GLN A 172 -2.61 25.26 -30.38
C GLN A 172 -2.90 23.76 -30.46
N PHE A 173 -3.85 23.27 -29.67
CA PHE A 173 -4.30 21.87 -29.72
C PHE A 173 -4.93 21.50 -31.09
N GLN A 174 -5.82 22.34 -31.64
CA GLN A 174 -6.40 22.09 -32.97
C GLN A 174 -5.36 22.07 -34.09
N SER A 175 -4.28 22.84 -33.98
CA SER A 175 -3.19 22.85 -34.96
C SER A 175 -2.48 21.49 -35.09
N VAL A 176 -2.53 20.65 -34.05
CA VAL A 176 -1.96 19.30 -34.00
C VAL A 176 -2.96 18.24 -34.49
N CYS A 177 -4.25 18.45 -34.22
CA CYS A 177 -5.35 17.58 -34.65
C CYS A 177 -5.64 17.64 -36.17
N MET A 178 -5.49 18.82 -36.79
CA MET A 178 -6.02 19.05 -38.14
C MET A 178 -5.11 18.53 -39.26
N ARG A 179 -5.69 17.69 -40.12
CA ARG A 179 -5.22 17.52 -41.50
C ARG A 179 -5.43 18.86 -42.23
N LYS A 180 -4.40 19.43 -42.86
CA LYS A 180 -4.54 20.63 -43.73
C LYS A 180 -5.43 20.33 -44.94
N ASN A 181 -6.74 20.48 -44.78
CA ASN A 181 -7.67 20.71 -45.88
C ASN A 181 -8.07 22.19 -45.84
N HIS A 182 -7.70 22.95 -46.87
CA HIS A 182 -8.26 24.28 -47.08
C HIS A 182 -9.77 24.17 -47.33
N ARG A 183 -10.59 24.66 -46.40
CA ARG A 183 -11.98 25.05 -46.68
C ARG A 183 -12.34 26.36 -46.00
N ARG A 184 -12.54 27.38 -46.82
CA ARG A 184 -13.40 28.54 -46.49
C ARG A 184 -14.81 28.03 -46.22
N VAL A 185 -15.42 28.47 -45.12
CA VAL A 185 -16.87 28.60 -44.91
C VAL A 185 -16.98 29.84 -44.00
N VAL A 186 -17.31 31.02 -44.54
CA VAL A 186 -18.66 31.55 -44.81
C VAL A 186 -19.44 31.82 -43.51
N ILE A 187 -19.88 33.08 -43.41
CA ILE A 187 -20.57 33.71 -42.28
C ILE A 187 -21.98 33.12 -42.10
N ALA A 188 -22.45 33.07 -40.85
CA ALA A 188 -23.87 33.17 -40.54
C ALA A 188 -24.03 33.96 -39.22
N ASP A 189 -24.49 35.21 -39.33
CA ASP A 189 -24.93 36.02 -38.19
C ASP A 189 -26.13 35.40 -37.47
N HIS A 190 -26.42 35.85 -36.24
CA HIS A 190 -27.71 36.51 -35.93
C HIS A 190 -27.64 37.34 -34.63
N HIS A 191 -27.33 38.63 -34.80
CA HIS A 191 -27.76 39.83 -34.08
C HIS A 191 -28.07 39.82 -32.57
N SER A 192 -27.32 40.64 -31.81
CA SER A 192 -27.71 41.97 -31.30
C SER A 192 -26.59 42.54 -30.40
N SER A 193 -26.21 43.83 -30.39
CA SER A 193 -26.65 45.01 -31.14
C SER A 193 -25.51 46.07 -31.18
N LEU A 194 -25.66 47.10 -32.05
CA LEU A 194 -24.89 48.38 -32.10
C LEU A 194 -23.40 48.33 -32.52
N LEU A 195 -23.13 48.97 -33.67
CA LEU A 195 -21.84 49.13 -34.38
C LEU A 195 -21.14 47.82 -34.82
N SER A 196 -20.67 47.77 -36.06
CA SER A 196 -19.91 46.62 -36.53
C SER A 196 -18.46 46.67 -36.03
N ASP A 197 -17.95 45.50 -35.65
CA ASP A 197 -16.56 45.27 -35.23
C ASP A 197 -15.55 45.81 -36.28
N SER A 198 -15.93 45.78 -37.56
CA SER A 198 -15.22 46.37 -38.69
C SER A 198 -15.15 47.91 -38.62
N GLN A 199 -16.28 48.58 -38.39
CA GLN A 199 -16.32 50.04 -38.29
C GLN A 199 -15.61 50.56 -37.05
N LEU A 200 -15.75 49.88 -35.90
CA LEU A 200 -15.01 50.24 -34.70
C LEU A 200 -13.50 50.14 -34.95
N LYS A 201 -13.03 49.00 -35.49
CA LYS A 201 -11.62 48.81 -35.87
C LYS A 201 -11.14 49.85 -36.89
N GLN A 202 -11.97 50.25 -37.84
CA GLN A 202 -11.61 51.29 -38.82
C GLN A 202 -11.51 52.69 -38.19
N VAL A 203 -12.37 53.04 -37.22
CA VAL A 203 -12.27 54.31 -36.47
C VAL A 203 -11.02 54.30 -35.58
N THR A 204 -10.81 53.24 -34.78
CA THR A 204 -9.61 53.12 -33.93
C THR A 204 -8.32 53.09 -34.76
N LEU A 205 -8.33 52.47 -35.95
CA LEU A 205 -7.19 52.48 -36.88
C LEU A 205 -6.89 53.89 -37.42
N ASN A 206 -7.92 54.69 -37.72
CA ASN A 206 -7.74 56.10 -38.11
C ASN A 206 -7.13 56.91 -36.95
N GLU A 207 -7.67 56.79 -35.74
CA GLU A 207 -7.16 57.49 -34.54
C GLU A 207 -5.71 57.12 -34.23
N VAL A 208 -5.36 55.83 -34.31
CA VAL A 208 -3.99 55.34 -34.16
C VAL A 208 -3.08 55.91 -35.26
N ILE A 209 -3.51 55.94 -36.52
CA ILE A 209 -2.70 56.46 -37.62
C ILE A 209 -2.46 57.97 -37.49
N GLU A 210 -3.44 58.76 -37.07
CA GLU A 210 -3.24 60.20 -36.81
C GLU A 210 -2.33 60.45 -35.59
N ALA A 211 -2.48 59.65 -34.52
CA ALA A 211 -1.55 59.71 -33.38
C ALA A 211 -0.11 59.35 -33.79
N LEU A 212 0.07 58.35 -34.67
CA LEU A 212 1.38 57.98 -35.21
C LEU A 212 1.93 59.04 -36.17
N LYS A 213 1.12 59.67 -37.03
CA LYS A 213 1.54 60.82 -37.85
C LYS A 213 1.99 61.99 -36.98
N ALA A 214 1.27 62.31 -35.91
CA ALA A 214 1.64 63.35 -34.95
C ALA A 214 2.96 63.01 -34.24
N LYS A 215 3.15 61.75 -33.82
CA LYS A 215 4.40 61.27 -33.23
C LYS A 215 5.58 61.36 -34.22
N LEU A 216 5.40 60.91 -35.46
CA LEU A 216 6.44 60.99 -36.50
C LEU A 216 6.79 62.44 -36.85
N LYS A 217 5.80 63.36 -36.90
CA LYS A 217 6.04 64.80 -37.05
C LYS A 217 6.85 65.38 -35.89
N LYS A 218 6.59 64.94 -34.64
CA LYS A 218 7.38 65.35 -33.47
C LYS A 218 8.82 64.87 -33.55
N GLU A 219 9.04 63.61 -33.90
CA GLU A 219 10.38 63.02 -34.08
C GLU A 219 11.14 63.66 -35.27
N ALA A 220 10.43 64.05 -36.34
CA ALA A 220 10.99 64.81 -37.45
C ALA A 220 11.32 66.27 -37.08
N GLY A 221 10.51 66.93 -36.26
CA GLY A 221 10.81 68.27 -35.72
C GLY A 221 12.06 68.28 -34.83
N PHE A 222 12.36 67.16 -34.16
CA PHE A 222 13.62 67.00 -33.42
C PHE A 222 14.85 66.97 -34.34
N HIS A 223 14.70 66.53 -35.60
CA HIS A 223 15.75 66.61 -36.62
C HIS A 223 15.97 68.05 -37.11
N GLU A 224 14.91 68.85 -37.30
CA GLU A 224 15.01 70.26 -37.73
C GLU A 224 15.68 71.17 -36.70
N GLY A 225 15.57 70.86 -35.40
CA GLY A 225 16.28 71.56 -34.32
C GLY A 225 17.78 71.21 -34.19
N PHE A 226 18.31 70.33 -35.04
CA PHE A 226 19.63 69.70 -34.87
C PHE A 226 20.75 70.46 -35.60
N LEU A 227 20.95 71.73 -35.24
CA LEU A 227 22.01 72.58 -35.80
C LEU A 227 23.28 72.53 -34.93
N LEU A 228 24.37 72.04 -35.52
CA LEU A 228 25.75 72.22 -35.04
C LEU A 228 26.46 73.19 -35.98
N ASP A 229 27.23 74.11 -35.42
CA ASP A 229 28.15 74.94 -36.20
C ASP A 229 29.38 74.12 -36.60
N PHE A 230 29.36 73.59 -37.83
CA PHE A 230 30.45 72.79 -38.35
C PHE A 230 31.73 73.60 -38.63
N SER A 231 31.69 74.94 -38.65
CA SER A 231 32.85 75.76 -39.07
C SER A 231 34.08 75.58 -38.16
N ASN A 232 33.88 75.54 -36.84
CA ASN A 232 34.95 75.29 -35.87
C ASN A 232 35.30 73.79 -35.75
N LEU A 233 34.31 72.90 -35.95
CA LEU A 233 34.48 71.45 -35.84
C LEU A 233 35.24 70.85 -37.04
N ASP A 234 34.99 71.33 -38.25
CA ASP A 234 35.69 70.93 -39.48
C ASP A 234 37.14 71.49 -39.54
N GLN A 235 37.52 72.41 -38.64
CA GLN A 235 38.92 72.81 -38.41
C GLN A 235 39.61 71.89 -37.39
N LEU A 236 38.96 71.58 -36.27
CA LEU A 236 39.52 70.68 -35.25
C LEU A 236 39.68 69.24 -35.76
N SER A 237 38.78 68.78 -36.62
CA SER A 237 38.79 67.42 -37.16
C SER A 237 39.93 67.12 -38.13
N GLN A 238 40.55 68.15 -38.72
CA GLN A 238 41.78 68.00 -39.52
C GLN A 238 42.95 67.45 -38.69
N TYR A 239 42.86 67.57 -37.36
CA TYR A 239 43.93 67.23 -36.42
C TYR A 239 43.53 66.16 -35.39
N ASP A 240 42.29 65.64 -35.46
CA ASP A 240 41.81 64.48 -34.69
C ASP A 240 40.98 63.55 -35.58
N ALA A 241 41.58 62.43 -35.99
CA ALA A 241 40.97 61.49 -36.93
C ALA A 241 39.64 60.88 -36.43
N SER A 242 39.51 60.70 -35.11
CA SER A 242 38.27 60.18 -34.49
C SER A 242 37.13 61.18 -34.60
N LEU A 243 37.40 62.47 -34.34
CA LEU A 243 36.46 63.57 -34.52
C LEU A 243 36.04 63.70 -36.00
N ASN A 244 36.98 63.56 -36.94
CA ASN A 244 36.66 63.56 -38.38
C ASN A 244 35.70 62.41 -38.75
N GLN A 245 36.01 61.19 -38.33
CA GLN A 245 35.15 60.03 -38.57
C GLN A 245 33.75 60.21 -37.94
N TRP A 246 33.66 60.76 -36.73
CA TRP A 246 32.40 61.04 -36.05
C TRP A 246 31.59 62.16 -36.74
N LEU A 247 32.25 63.19 -37.28
CA LEU A 247 31.58 64.23 -38.06
C LEU A 247 31.06 63.70 -39.40
N ILE A 248 31.80 62.81 -40.08
CA ILE A 248 31.35 62.13 -41.29
C ILE A 248 30.11 61.28 -40.96
N GLN A 249 30.18 60.43 -39.93
CA GLN A 249 29.05 59.61 -39.47
C GLN A 249 27.84 60.46 -39.07
N LEU A 250 28.04 61.63 -38.45
CA LEU A 250 26.95 62.53 -38.11
C LEU A 250 26.34 63.18 -39.36
N LYS A 251 27.16 63.55 -40.35
CA LYS A 251 26.69 64.06 -41.66
C LYS A 251 25.89 62.99 -42.42
N GLU A 252 26.32 61.73 -42.39
CA GLU A 252 25.58 60.57 -42.93
C GLU A 252 24.25 60.34 -42.19
N LEU A 253 24.25 60.28 -40.85
CA LEU A 253 23.03 60.09 -40.05
C LEU A 253 22.02 61.23 -40.22
N ASN A 254 22.49 62.48 -40.36
CA ASN A 254 21.64 63.62 -40.70
C ASN A 254 20.98 63.42 -42.08
N HIS A 255 21.75 62.99 -43.08
CA HIS A 255 21.24 62.71 -44.42
C HIS A 255 20.20 61.57 -44.42
N ASP A 256 20.46 60.49 -43.69
CA ASP A 256 19.55 59.35 -43.53
C ASP A 256 18.23 59.73 -42.85
N SER A 257 18.29 60.55 -41.78
CA SER A 257 17.09 61.14 -41.17
C SER A 257 16.30 61.97 -42.17
N GLN A 258 16.97 62.78 -42.99
CA GLN A 258 16.29 63.66 -43.94
C GLN A 258 15.68 62.88 -45.12
N GLN A 259 16.38 61.88 -45.67
CA GLN A 259 15.80 60.95 -46.65
C GLN A 259 14.56 60.22 -46.09
N LEU A 260 14.60 59.81 -44.81
CA LEU A 260 13.46 59.16 -44.16
C LEU A 260 12.25 60.10 -44.04
N ILE A 261 12.47 61.37 -43.69
CA ILE A 261 11.41 62.40 -43.65
C ILE A 261 10.80 62.61 -45.04
N GLU A 262 11.63 62.75 -46.08
CA GLU A 262 11.16 62.96 -47.45
C GLU A 262 10.39 61.75 -47.99
N LYS A 263 10.89 60.54 -47.74
CA LYS A 263 10.24 59.28 -48.12
C LYS A 263 8.90 59.08 -47.41
N MET A 264 8.76 59.53 -46.16
CA MET A 264 7.52 59.41 -45.39
C MET A 264 6.55 60.58 -45.60
N ARG A 265 6.98 61.68 -46.22
CA ARG A 265 6.13 62.85 -46.53
C ARG A 265 4.82 62.47 -47.23
N PRO A 266 4.78 61.59 -48.26
CA PRO A 266 3.53 61.17 -48.90
C PRO A 266 2.59 60.40 -47.96
N VAL A 267 3.14 59.55 -47.10
CA VAL A 267 2.40 58.72 -46.13
C VAL A 267 1.79 59.60 -45.03
N ILE A 268 2.53 60.61 -44.57
CA ILE A 268 2.06 61.61 -43.60
C ILE A 268 0.91 62.44 -44.19
N THR A 269 0.95 62.77 -45.49
CA THR A 269 -0.10 63.52 -46.20
C THR A 269 -1.28 62.66 -46.67
N SER A 270 -1.21 61.33 -46.57
CA SER A 270 -2.28 60.43 -47.04
C SER A 270 -3.53 60.50 -46.16
N LEU A 271 -4.71 60.50 -46.77
CA LEU A 271 -6.01 60.41 -46.08
C LEU A 271 -6.49 58.97 -45.84
N SER A 272 -5.73 57.94 -46.27
CA SER A 272 -6.13 56.53 -46.15
C SER A 272 -5.56 55.82 -44.92
N ALA A 273 -6.46 55.37 -44.04
CA ALA A 273 -6.11 54.46 -42.94
C ALA A 273 -6.09 53.00 -43.42
N SER A 274 -4.92 52.39 -43.38
CA SER A 274 -4.70 50.97 -43.61
C SER A 274 -3.66 50.43 -42.61
N ILE A 275 -3.69 49.13 -42.34
CA ILE A 275 -2.68 48.47 -41.49
C ILE A 275 -1.28 48.66 -42.08
N GLU A 276 -1.16 48.64 -43.42
CA GLU A 276 0.11 48.93 -44.11
C GLU A 276 0.59 50.37 -43.86
N THR A 277 -0.32 51.36 -43.82
CA THR A 277 0.00 52.75 -43.41
C THR A 277 0.50 52.79 -41.96
N GLN A 278 -0.16 52.05 -41.04
CA GLN A 278 0.22 51.97 -39.63
C GLN A 278 1.62 51.34 -39.47
N ASP A 279 1.90 50.25 -40.18
CA ASP A 279 3.20 49.56 -40.14
C ASP A 279 4.32 50.42 -40.75
N GLN A 280 4.06 51.12 -41.85
CA GLN A 280 5.00 52.08 -42.43
C GLN A 280 5.31 53.22 -41.46
N LEU A 281 4.30 53.77 -40.78
CA LEU A 281 4.50 54.81 -39.76
C LEU A 281 5.24 54.29 -38.51
N ASN A 282 4.89 53.12 -37.99
CA ASN A 282 5.57 52.51 -36.84
C ASN A 282 7.05 52.23 -37.13
N ASN A 283 7.35 51.64 -38.29
CA ASN A 283 8.73 51.38 -38.71
C ASN A 283 9.52 52.69 -38.92
N ALA A 284 8.89 53.73 -39.48
CA ALA A 284 9.51 55.04 -39.63
C ALA A 284 9.75 55.74 -38.27
N ILE A 285 8.82 55.64 -37.31
CA ILE A 285 8.99 56.20 -35.96
C ILE A 285 10.11 55.47 -35.23
N LEU A 286 10.15 54.14 -35.25
CA LEU A 286 11.23 53.37 -34.63
C LEU A 286 12.59 53.73 -35.24
N ARG A 287 12.68 53.77 -36.57
CA ARG A 287 13.92 54.17 -37.26
C ARG A 287 14.31 55.63 -36.98
N MET A 288 13.34 56.55 -36.90
CA MET A 288 13.63 57.94 -36.56
C MET A 288 14.07 58.11 -35.10
N MET A 289 13.45 57.40 -34.15
CA MET A 289 13.85 57.41 -32.74
C MET A 289 15.27 56.85 -32.57
N ASP A 290 15.62 55.78 -33.28
CA ASP A 290 16.96 55.18 -33.24
C ASP A 290 18.03 56.08 -33.89
N LEU A 291 17.70 56.69 -35.04
CA LEU A 291 18.54 57.73 -35.66
C LEU A 291 18.73 58.94 -34.74
N ASN A 292 17.66 59.46 -34.14
CA ASN A 292 17.72 60.60 -33.21
C ASN A 292 18.56 60.27 -31.96
N LYS A 293 18.38 59.09 -31.36
CA LYS A 293 19.17 58.62 -30.21
C LYS A 293 20.65 58.45 -30.55
N THR A 294 20.95 57.88 -31.72
CA THR A 294 22.33 57.68 -32.18
C THR A 294 23.00 59.01 -32.52
N ARG A 295 22.28 59.93 -33.18
CA ARG A 295 22.74 61.30 -33.48
C ARG A 295 23.00 62.11 -32.21
N GLU A 296 22.11 62.08 -31.22
CA GLU A 296 22.29 62.83 -29.97
C GLU A 296 23.44 62.27 -29.13
N LYS A 297 23.63 60.94 -29.09
CA LYS A 297 24.81 60.32 -28.47
C LYS A 297 26.11 60.74 -29.19
N LEU A 298 26.13 60.68 -30.53
CA LEU A 298 27.29 61.05 -31.32
C LEU A 298 27.61 62.55 -31.20
N ARG A 299 26.59 63.42 -31.19
CA ARG A 299 26.69 64.84 -30.87
C ARG A 299 27.26 65.09 -29.48
N SER A 300 26.76 64.42 -28.46
CA SER A 300 27.26 64.55 -27.09
C SER A 300 28.75 64.20 -27.03
N ASN A 301 29.14 63.07 -27.64
CA ASN A 301 30.54 62.66 -27.77
C ASN A 301 31.38 63.70 -28.55
N ILE A 302 30.87 64.26 -29.64
CA ILE A 302 31.56 65.28 -30.44
C ILE A 302 31.77 66.57 -29.64
N LEU A 303 30.76 67.02 -28.88
CA LEU A 303 30.85 68.23 -28.04
C LEU A 303 31.80 68.03 -26.84
N GLU A 304 31.77 66.87 -26.20
CA GLU A 304 32.72 66.49 -25.15
C GLU A 304 34.15 66.39 -25.71
N ARG A 305 34.31 65.78 -26.89
CA ARG A 305 35.60 65.69 -27.59
C ARG A 305 36.12 67.08 -27.97
N GLN A 306 35.25 67.94 -28.48
CA GLN A 306 35.56 69.35 -28.78
C GLN A 306 36.03 70.08 -27.52
N ALA A 307 35.28 70.01 -26.41
CA ALA A 307 35.64 70.67 -25.16
C ALA A 307 37.00 70.24 -24.61
N ASN A 308 37.36 68.96 -24.77
CA ASN A 308 38.67 68.44 -24.39
C ASN A 308 39.80 68.89 -25.34
N LEU A 309 39.58 68.86 -26.65
CA LEU A 309 40.62 69.18 -27.65
C LEU A 309 40.86 70.69 -27.82
N GLN A 310 39.83 71.52 -27.68
CA GLN A 310 39.88 72.93 -28.03
C GLN A 310 40.84 73.72 -27.09
N PRO A 311 41.83 74.47 -27.63
CA PRO A 311 42.67 75.34 -26.81
C PRO A 311 41.88 76.55 -26.31
N THR A 312 41.94 76.82 -25.00
CA THR A 312 41.09 77.83 -24.33
C THR A 312 41.71 79.23 -24.28
N SER A 313 43.03 79.33 -24.36
CA SER A 313 43.76 80.59 -24.22
C SER A 313 43.63 81.47 -25.47
N PRO A 314 43.35 82.79 -25.30
CA PRO A 314 43.26 83.75 -26.40
C PRO A 314 44.62 84.39 -26.77
N ASP A 315 45.70 84.07 -26.06
CA ASP A 315 47.01 84.72 -26.18
C ASP A 315 48.17 83.73 -26.34
N LEU A 316 49.28 84.21 -26.92
CA LEU A 316 50.47 83.39 -27.21
C LEU A 316 51.18 82.84 -25.96
N ALA A 317 51.05 83.48 -24.79
CA ALA A 317 51.65 82.98 -23.56
C ALA A 317 50.80 81.85 -22.95
N GLY A 318 49.48 82.04 -22.88
CA GLY A 318 48.54 80.99 -22.47
C GLY A 318 48.62 79.74 -23.36
N LEU A 319 48.71 79.90 -24.69
CA LEU A 319 48.88 78.77 -25.61
C LEU A 319 50.18 77.99 -25.41
N LYS A 320 51.29 78.66 -25.08
CA LYS A 320 52.56 77.96 -24.78
C LYS A 320 52.48 77.17 -23.48
N GLU A 321 51.75 77.68 -22.49
CA GLU A 321 51.54 76.98 -21.21
C GLU A 321 50.58 75.79 -21.39
N GLU A 322 49.47 75.94 -22.14
CA GLU A 322 48.57 74.85 -22.51
C GLU A 322 49.30 73.75 -23.31
N LEU A 323 50.22 74.11 -24.21
CA LEU A 323 51.06 73.16 -24.94
C LEU A 323 51.99 72.39 -24.00
N ARG A 324 52.60 73.05 -23.01
CA ARG A 324 53.45 72.35 -22.01
C ARG A 324 52.61 71.34 -21.22
N PHE A 325 51.44 71.72 -20.73
CA PHE A 325 50.55 70.80 -20.01
C PHE A 325 50.07 69.63 -20.88
N ALA A 326 49.67 69.89 -22.13
CA ALA A 326 49.27 68.82 -23.05
C ALA A 326 50.42 67.84 -23.35
N ARG A 327 51.66 68.33 -23.47
CA ARG A 327 52.87 67.52 -23.66
C ARG A 327 53.18 66.67 -22.42
N GLU A 328 53.12 67.26 -21.22
CA GLU A 328 53.31 66.54 -19.95
C GLU A 328 52.24 65.45 -19.72
N GLU A 329 50.97 65.71 -20.08
CA GLU A 329 49.90 64.70 -19.99
C GLU A 329 50.10 63.55 -21.00
N ALA A 330 50.48 63.87 -22.24
CA ALA A 330 50.76 62.86 -23.26
C ALA A 330 51.93 61.95 -22.85
N GLN A 331 53.00 62.55 -22.30
CA GLN A 331 54.15 61.81 -21.77
C GLN A 331 53.74 60.85 -20.64
N LYS A 332 52.97 61.32 -19.64
CA LYS A 332 52.49 60.48 -18.52
C LYS A 332 51.55 59.36 -18.99
N ALA A 333 50.68 59.63 -19.95
CA ALA A 333 49.79 58.62 -20.52
C ALA A 333 50.56 57.55 -21.32
N LEU A 334 51.60 57.97 -22.07
CA LEU A 334 52.45 57.07 -22.83
C LEU A 334 53.34 56.23 -21.91
N GLU A 335 53.94 56.82 -20.87
CA GLU A 335 54.69 56.10 -19.83
C GLU A 335 53.84 55.01 -19.18
N TYR A 336 52.61 55.34 -18.75
CA TYR A 336 51.70 54.37 -18.13
C TYR A 336 51.32 53.21 -19.08
N PHE A 337 51.06 53.51 -20.36
CA PHE A 337 50.82 52.49 -21.37
C PHE A 337 52.05 51.59 -21.55
N LEU A 338 53.23 52.16 -21.80
CA LEU A 338 54.47 51.42 -22.06
C LEU A 338 54.91 50.57 -20.86
N MET A 339 54.78 51.11 -19.64
CA MET A 339 55.07 50.38 -18.39
C MET A 339 54.10 49.22 -18.13
N THR A 340 52.86 49.30 -18.63
CA THR A 340 51.91 48.17 -18.56
C THR A 340 52.10 47.20 -19.73
N PHE A 341 52.57 47.70 -20.88
CA PHE A 341 52.87 46.90 -22.05
C PHE A 341 54.10 46.00 -21.85
N SER A 342 55.14 46.50 -21.17
CA SER A 342 56.35 45.71 -20.87
C SER A 342 56.11 44.47 -20.01
N THR A 343 55.03 44.42 -19.24
CA THR A 343 54.65 43.23 -18.44
C THR A 343 53.79 42.22 -19.21
N ILE A 344 53.34 42.54 -20.43
CA ILE A 344 52.64 41.61 -21.31
C ILE A 344 53.67 40.67 -21.93
N HIS A 345 53.50 39.36 -21.76
CA HIS A 345 54.31 38.31 -22.39
C HIS A 345 53.37 37.36 -23.14
N LEU A 346 53.39 37.38 -24.47
CA LEU A 346 52.47 36.62 -25.34
C LEU A 346 53.20 35.44 -25.99
N GLU A 347 53.46 34.41 -25.18
CA GLU A 347 54.10 33.18 -25.64
C GLU A 347 53.10 32.24 -26.32
N GLY A 348 53.54 31.58 -27.40
CA GLY A 348 52.76 30.55 -28.11
C GLY A 348 51.88 31.08 -29.25
N LYS A 349 52.46 31.23 -30.45
CA LYS A 349 51.77 31.66 -31.69
C LYS A 349 50.74 30.66 -32.27
N THR A 350 50.33 29.66 -31.48
CA THR A 350 49.32 28.66 -31.85
C THR A 350 47.99 28.84 -31.10
N ASP A 351 47.96 29.56 -29.97
CA ASP A 351 46.71 29.88 -29.28
C ASP A 351 45.99 31.03 -30.01
N GLN A 352 44.69 30.85 -30.28
CA GLN A 352 43.87 31.85 -30.96
C GLN A 352 43.72 33.12 -30.12
N ASP A 353 43.68 32.99 -28.80
CA ASP A 353 43.52 34.13 -27.89
C ASP A 353 44.79 34.99 -27.88
N THR A 354 45.96 34.36 -27.77
CA THR A 354 47.28 35.03 -27.89
C THR A 354 47.40 35.75 -29.24
N LEU A 355 47.06 35.09 -30.35
CA LEU A 355 47.07 35.70 -31.70
C LEU A 355 46.11 36.90 -31.82
N PHE A 356 44.97 36.87 -31.14
CA PHE A 356 44.03 38.00 -31.10
C PHE A 356 44.63 39.21 -30.36
N PHE A 357 45.21 38.99 -29.17
CA PHE A 357 45.85 40.07 -28.40
C PHE A 357 47.08 40.64 -29.11
N THR A 358 47.94 39.80 -29.69
CA THR A 358 49.10 40.26 -30.49
C THR A 358 48.65 41.17 -31.63
N LYS A 359 47.64 40.77 -32.42
CA LYS A 359 47.12 41.62 -33.51
C LYS A 359 46.53 42.94 -33.02
N ARG A 360 45.79 42.92 -31.90
CA ARG A 360 45.18 44.13 -31.32
C ARG A 360 46.23 45.10 -30.76
N LEU A 361 47.29 44.58 -30.14
CA LEU A 361 48.41 45.38 -29.65
C LEU A 361 49.24 45.96 -30.79
N VAL A 362 49.62 45.15 -31.80
CA VAL A 362 50.35 45.61 -32.98
C VAL A 362 49.59 46.72 -33.71
N GLY A 363 48.29 46.53 -33.97
CA GLY A 363 47.47 47.56 -34.63
C GLY A 363 47.42 48.88 -33.85
N PHE A 364 47.39 48.82 -32.52
CA PHE A 364 47.37 50.02 -31.67
C PHE A 364 48.76 50.69 -31.56
N ILE A 365 49.85 49.91 -31.59
CA ILE A 365 51.22 50.42 -31.66
C ILE A 365 51.41 51.24 -32.94
N GLU A 366 51.05 50.68 -34.10
CA GLU A 366 51.14 51.40 -35.38
C GLU A 366 50.28 52.69 -35.34
N GLU A 367 49.08 52.63 -34.76
CA GLU A 367 48.22 53.82 -34.63
C GLU A 367 48.87 54.91 -33.76
N ILE A 368 49.46 54.56 -32.60
CA ILE A 368 50.18 55.52 -31.73
C ILE A 368 51.35 56.15 -32.48
N LEU A 369 52.13 55.35 -33.20
CA LEU A 369 53.36 55.78 -33.86
C LEU A 369 53.06 56.73 -35.03
N VAL A 370 52.00 56.48 -35.80
CA VAL A 370 51.51 57.43 -36.81
C VAL A 370 51.11 58.78 -36.18
N ASN A 371 50.49 58.78 -34.99
CA ASN A 371 50.18 60.05 -34.29
C ASN A 371 51.45 60.76 -33.79
N LEU A 372 52.51 60.02 -33.43
CA LEU A 372 53.81 60.58 -32.97
C LEU A 372 54.68 61.08 -34.13
N GLN A 373 54.59 60.48 -35.32
CA GLN A 373 55.33 60.86 -36.52
C GLN A 373 54.68 62.04 -37.31
N ALA A 374 53.61 62.66 -36.78
CA ALA A 374 52.97 63.79 -37.42
C ALA A 374 53.95 64.98 -37.60
N GLU A 375 54.09 65.47 -38.85
CA GLU A 375 55.12 66.46 -39.24
C GLU A 375 55.14 67.70 -38.34
N ASP A 376 53.96 68.17 -37.92
CA ASP A 376 53.79 69.37 -37.09
C ASP A 376 54.27 69.22 -35.63
N LEU A 377 54.42 67.99 -35.13
CA LEU A 377 54.89 67.77 -33.75
C LEU A 377 56.40 67.96 -33.58
N HIS A 378 57.17 67.96 -34.67
CA HIS A 378 58.63 68.15 -34.67
C HIS A 378 59.39 67.20 -33.70
N LEU A 379 58.91 65.96 -33.56
CA LEU A 379 59.53 64.91 -32.75
C LEU A 379 60.59 64.13 -33.57
N ASP A 380 61.52 63.45 -32.91
CA ASP A 380 62.55 62.66 -33.60
C ASP A 380 61.97 61.40 -34.25
N THR A 381 61.80 61.45 -35.57
CA THR A 381 61.26 60.35 -36.37
C THR A 381 62.19 59.13 -36.40
N GLN A 382 63.50 59.29 -36.22
CA GLN A 382 64.44 58.15 -36.16
C GLN A 382 64.34 57.43 -34.82
N GLY A 383 64.29 58.16 -33.70
CA GLY A 383 64.01 57.60 -32.38
C GLY A 383 62.65 56.90 -32.31
N ILE A 384 61.60 57.47 -32.92
CA ILE A 384 60.28 56.83 -32.97
C ILE A 384 60.30 55.50 -33.75
N GLU A 385 60.96 55.42 -34.91
CA GLU A 385 61.05 54.17 -35.68
C GLU A 385 61.93 53.11 -34.98
N LYS A 386 63.03 53.53 -34.35
CA LYS A 386 63.86 52.65 -33.50
C LYS A 386 63.04 52.05 -32.35
N PHE A 387 62.16 52.85 -31.72
CA PHE A 387 61.31 52.37 -30.63
C PHE A 387 60.14 51.51 -31.14
N ARG A 388 59.56 51.81 -32.30
CA ARG A 388 58.60 50.93 -33.01
C ARG A 388 59.13 49.50 -33.13
N ILE A 389 60.38 49.36 -33.58
CA ILE A 389 61.07 48.08 -33.71
C ILE A 389 61.12 47.36 -32.35
N GLN A 390 61.57 48.04 -31.29
CA GLN A 390 61.64 47.46 -29.93
C GLN A 390 60.27 47.01 -29.39
N LEU A 391 59.20 47.74 -29.66
CA LEU A 391 57.84 47.35 -29.26
C LEU A 391 57.34 46.10 -29.99
N LEU A 392 57.69 45.94 -31.27
CA LEU A 392 57.34 44.75 -32.06
C LEU A 392 58.19 43.53 -31.68
N GLU A 393 59.49 43.72 -31.40
CA GLU A 393 60.38 42.68 -30.88
C GLU A 393 59.93 42.15 -29.50
N HIS A 394 59.44 43.02 -28.62
CA HIS A 394 58.87 42.62 -27.31
C HIS A 394 57.64 41.71 -27.45
N LEU A 395 56.83 41.89 -28.51
CA LEU A 395 55.72 40.99 -28.85
C LEU A 395 56.15 39.76 -29.65
N GLY A 396 57.44 39.63 -29.98
CA GLY A 396 57.96 38.58 -30.86
C GLY A 396 57.41 38.65 -32.28
N GLU A 397 57.01 39.83 -32.76
CA GLU A 397 56.60 40.07 -34.14
C GLU A 397 57.75 40.61 -35.00
N LYS A 398 57.59 40.59 -36.32
CA LYS A 398 58.63 41.06 -37.26
C LYS A 398 58.64 42.58 -37.30
N ALA A 399 59.84 43.17 -37.19
CA ALA A 399 60.05 44.61 -37.30
C ALA A 399 59.82 45.09 -38.74
N HIS A 400 60.21 44.25 -39.71
CA HIS A 400 60.09 44.53 -41.14
C HIS A 400 59.52 43.36 -41.96
N TRP A 401 58.77 43.69 -43.01
CA TRP A 401 58.11 42.69 -43.88
C TRP A 401 59.08 41.75 -44.62
N TYR A 402 60.35 42.14 -44.73
CA TYR A 402 61.42 41.40 -45.41
C TYR A 402 62.28 40.53 -44.49
N GLU A 403 62.02 40.49 -43.18
CA GLU A 403 62.78 39.64 -42.25
C GLU A 403 62.42 38.15 -42.41
N LEU A 404 63.40 37.35 -42.82
CA LEU A 404 63.23 35.90 -43.09
C LEU A 404 63.44 35.01 -41.86
N ASN A 405 64.13 35.49 -40.84
CA ASN A 405 64.43 34.74 -39.62
C ASN A 405 63.26 34.77 -38.61
N LYS A 406 63.30 33.90 -37.60
CA LYS A 406 62.43 34.05 -36.42
C LYS A 406 62.82 35.35 -35.70
N PRO A 407 61.85 36.23 -35.37
CA PRO A 407 62.15 37.42 -34.57
C PRO A 407 62.66 37.02 -33.19
N THR A 408 63.69 37.71 -32.71
CA THR A 408 64.20 37.62 -31.34
C THR A 408 63.28 38.36 -30.40
N ILE A 409 62.81 37.69 -29.35
CA ILE A 409 62.02 38.34 -28.29
C ILE A 409 62.99 39.10 -27.40
N ASN A 410 63.02 40.42 -27.54
CA ASN A 410 63.79 41.33 -26.70
C ASN A 410 62.82 41.99 -25.71
N ALA A 411 62.98 41.72 -24.41
CA ALA A 411 62.08 42.30 -23.40
C ALA A 411 62.28 43.81 -23.29
N LEU A 412 61.18 44.57 -23.37
CA LEU A 412 61.17 46.02 -23.21
C LEU A 412 61.44 46.38 -21.74
N ASP A 413 62.64 46.86 -21.44
CA ASP A 413 63.02 47.21 -20.08
C ASP A 413 62.64 48.66 -19.69
N ARG A 414 62.64 48.94 -18.38
CA ARG A 414 62.32 50.29 -17.86
C ARG A 414 63.35 51.33 -18.27
N SER A 415 64.59 50.91 -18.56
CA SER A 415 65.68 51.74 -19.04
C SER A 415 65.33 52.33 -20.40
N ALA A 416 65.00 51.48 -21.38
CA ALA A 416 64.66 51.86 -22.75
C ALA A 416 63.39 52.70 -22.83
N ILE A 417 62.36 52.40 -22.02
CA ILE A 417 61.15 53.24 -21.92
C ILE A 417 61.51 54.66 -21.45
N ASN A 418 62.31 54.77 -20.38
CA ASN A 418 62.72 56.06 -19.85
C ASN A 418 63.65 56.82 -20.81
N GLU A 419 64.57 56.13 -21.48
CA GLU A 419 65.47 56.69 -22.48
C GLU A 419 64.67 57.27 -23.65
N PHE A 420 63.78 56.46 -24.25
CA PHE A 420 62.89 56.89 -25.34
C PHE A 420 62.01 58.10 -24.95
N LEU A 421 61.36 58.07 -23.78
CA LEU A 421 60.51 59.19 -23.33
C LEU A 421 61.33 60.47 -23.10
N ASN A 422 62.59 60.36 -22.67
CA ASN A 422 63.48 61.51 -22.53
C ASN A 422 63.98 62.03 -23.89
N GLU A 423 64.37 61.16 -24.81
CA GLU A 423 64.73 61.55 -26.18
C GLU A 423 63.55 62.24 -26.89
N LEU A 424 62.34 61.68 -26.78
CA LEU A 424 61.13 62.18 -27.42
C LEU A 424 60.64 63.53 -26.86
N PHE A 425 60.67 63.72 -25.54
CA PHE A 425 60.06 64.89 -24.90
C PHE A 425 61.06 65.97 -24.43
N ASN A 426 62.34 65.64 -24.22
CA ASN A 426 63.33 66.55 -23.61
C ASN A 426 64.51 66.96 -24.52
N ALA A 427 64.69 66.36 -25.70
CA ALA A 427 65.80 66.72 -26.61
C ALA A 427 65.55 68.04 -27.38
N PRO A 428 66.57 68.90 -27.57
CA PRO A 428 66.50 69.99 -28.53
C PRO A 428 66.60 69.44 -29.96
N ALA A 429 65.70 69.87 -30.86
CA ALA A 429 65.65 69.40 -32.24
C ALA A 429 67.01 69.60 -32.96
N SER A 430 67.68 68.48 -33.25
CA SER A 430 69.02 68.47 -33.84
C SER A 430 68.95 68.46 -35.37
N PRO A 431 69.65 69.36 -36.09
CA PRO A 431 69.65 69.38 -37.54
C PRO A 431 70.46 68.19 -38.11
N ALA A 432 69.83 67.39 -38.98
CA ALA A 432 70.43 66.21 -39.57
C ALA A 432 71.76 66.50 -40.31
N THR A 433 72.83 65.82 -39.88
CA THR A 433 74.12 65.69 -40.58
C THR A 433 74.73 64.33 -40.18
N SER A 434 75.39 63.55 -41.05
CA SER A 434 75.64 63.60 -42.51
C SER A 434 76.05 62.16 -42.94
N ALA A 435 76.39 61.75 -44.18
CA ALA A 435 76.74 62.37 -45.47
C ALA A 435 76.59 61.27 -46.58
N PRO A 436 77.22 61.30 -47.79
CA PRO A 436 77.81 62.42 -48.53
C PRO A 436 77.47 62.44 -50.05
N PHE A 437 77.08 63.60 -50.62
CA PHE A 437 77.64 64.00 -51.94
C PHE A 437 77.53 65.52 -52.22
N LEU A 438 78.48 66.02 -53.01
CA LEU A 438 78.62 67.35 -53.62
C LEU A 438 78.70 68.61 -52.71
N LYS A 439 79.96 69.05 -52.51
CA LYS A 439 80.30 70.46 -52.20
C LYS A 439 79.93 71.35 -53.40
N GLY A 440 79.21 72.44 -53.17
CA GLY A 440 78.95 73.46 -54.21
C GLY A 440 78.03 74.63 -53.83
N ALA A 441 76.99 74.40 -53.01
CA ALA A 441 75.93 75.38 -52.75
C ALA A 441 76.03 76.15 -51.41
N GLN A 442 77.13 75.98 -50.67
CA GLN A 442 77.29 76.48 -49.28
C GLN A 442 77.51 78.01 -49.13
N LYS A 443 77.26 78.79 -50.20
CA LYS A 443 77.29 80.25 -50.20
C LYS A 443 75.97 80.90 -50.62
N LEU A 444 74.90 80.11 -50.75
CA LEU A 444 73.53 80.54 -51.07
C LEU A 444 72.53 80.18 -49.96
N ILE A 445 72.84 79.16 -49.14
CA ILE A 445 72.01 78.74 -48.00
C ILE A 445 72.25 79.63 -46.77
N THR A 446 73.44 80.21 -46.63
CA THR A 446 73.80 81.11 -45.52
C THR A 446 73.06 82.45 -45.56
N ASP A 447 72.75 82.95 -46.77
CA ASP A 447 71.96 84.18 -46.96
C ASP A 447 70.44 83.93 -46.88
N LEU A 448 69.99 82.67 -46.91
CA LEU A 448 68.60 82.27 -46.67
C LEU A 448 68.27 82.04 -45.18
N LEU A 449 69.27 82.01 -44.31
CA LEU A 449 69.12 81.79 -42.86
C LEU A 449 69.15 83.08 -42.03
N GLN A 450 69.04 84.26 -42.67
CA GLN A 450 69.01 85.56 -41.99
C GLN A 450 67.84 86.47 -42.41
N THR A 451 66.65 85.89 -42.60
CA THR A 451 65.39 86.66 -42.60
C THR A 451 64.38 86.08 -41.60
N ASN A 452 63.99 86.92 -40.64
CA ASN A 452 62.83 86.78 -39.75
C ASN A 452 62.72 85.53 -38.86
N ARG A 453 63.48 85.55 -37.75
CA ARG A 453 62.89 85.14 -36.46
C ARG A 453 61.88 86.22 -36.04
N ASN A 454 60.58 85.95 -36.18
CA ASN A 454 59.47 86.45 -35.33
C ASN A 454 58.11 86.22 -36.01
N GLU A 455 57.69 84.95 -36.09
CA GLU A 455 56.28 84.56 -36.22
C GLU A 455 56.20 83.07 -35.85
N ILE A 456 56.06 82.78 -34.55
CA ILE A 456 55.52 81.47 -34.14
C ILE A 456 54.03 81.61 -34.37
N ASP A 457 53.57 81.05 -35.49
CA ASP A 457 52.17 81.15 -35.88
C ASP A 457 51.27 80.55 -34.78
N GLU A 458 50.25 81.31 -34.39
CA GLU A 458 49.27 80.91 -33.39
C GLU A 458 48.54 79.63 -33.83
N SER A 459 48.37 79.47 -35.15
CA SER A 459 47.79 78.28 -35.78
C SER A 459 48.55 76.99 -35.44
N LEU A 460 49.89 77.05 -35.44
CA LEU A 460 50.77 75.90 -35.21
C LEU A 460 50.73 75.44 -33.74
N LEU A 461 50.73 76.38 -32.79
CA LEU A 461 50.61 76.05 -31.37
C LEU A 461 49.26 75.40 -31.06
N ARG A 462 48.16 75.95 -31.60
CA ARG A 462 46.81 75.38 -31.45
C ARG A 462 46.74 73.96 -32.03
N LYS A 463 47.35 73.73 -33.20
CA LYS A 463 47.42 72.41 -33.85
C LYS A 463 48.19 71.38 -33.00
N GLN A 464 49.35 71.74 -32.45
CA GLN A 464 50.14 70.86 -31.58
C GLN A 464 49.42 70.49 -30.27
N ILE A 465 48.69 71.43 -29.65
CA ILE A 465 47.87 71.15 -28.45
C ILE A 465 46.82 70.07 -28.75
N VAL A 466 46.09 70.20 -29.86
CA VAL A 466 45.05 69.24 -30.28
C VAL A 466 45.65 67.85 -30.48
N MET A 467 46.79 67.74 -31.18
CA MET A 467 47.47 66.47 -31.43
C MET A 467 47.92 65.78 -30.13
N PHE A 468 48.55 66.49 -29.18
CA PHE A 468 48.95 65.90 -27.90
C PHE A 468 47.76 65.48 -27.02
N ARG A 469 46.69 66.29 -26.96
CA ARG A 469 45.46 65.91 -26.24
C ARG A 469 44.76 64.72 -26.90
N SER A 470 44.76 64.65 -28.23
CA SER A 470 44.23 63.50 -28.97
C SER A 470 44.93 62.20 -28.59
N LEU A 471 46.27 62.19 -28.65
CA LEU A 471 47.13 61.07 -28.29
C LEU A 471 46.91 60.63 -26.83
N THR A 472 46.88 61.59 -25.90
CA THR A 472 46.61 61.35 -24.47
C THR A 472 45.32 60.55 -24.26
N CYS A 473 44.25 60.91 -24.97
CA CYS A 473 42.97 60.21 -24.86
C CYS A 473 43.01 58.81 -25.46
N LYS A 474 43.63 58.60 -26.62
CA LYS A 474 43.79 57.27 -27.22
C LYS A 474 44.52 56.31 -26.27
N LEU A 475 45.61 56.78 -25.67
CA LEU A 475 46.40 56.03 -24.68
C LEU A 475 45.59 55.70 -23.41
N LYS A 476 44.83 56.66 -22.87
CA LYS A 476 43.98 56.45 -21.68
C LYS A 476 42.78 55.53 -21.94
N GLN A 477 42.28 55.44 -23.17
CA GLN A 477 41.12 54.61 -23.54
C GLN A 477 41.47 53.13 -23.83
N PHE A 478 42.73 52.79 -24.05
CA PHE A 478 43.12 51.43 -24.41
C PHE A 478 43.36 50.54 -23.16
N GLU A 479 42.63 49.43 -23.09
CA GLU A 479 42.51 48.57 -21.90
C GLU A 479 43.69 47.61 -21.68
N VAL A 480 44.93 48.10 -21.82
CA VAL A 480 46.17 47.30 -21.74
C VAL A 480 46.26 46.42 -20.47
N LYS A 481 45.71 46.87 -19.34
CA LYS A 481 45.66 46.09 -18.08
C LYS A 481 44.81 44.82 -18.17
N GLN A 482 43.68 44.83 -18.90
CA GLN A 482 42.83 43.65 -19.00
C GLN A 482 43.56 42.49 -19.71
N ILE A 483 44.42 42.82 -20.68
CA ILE A 483 45.26 41.85 -21.39
C ILE A 483 46.27 41.20 -20.43
N THR A 484 46.90 41.96 -19.52
CA THR A 484 47.85 41.39 -18.53
C THR A 484 47.21 40.38 -17.57
N GLY A 485 45.92 40.52 -17.24
CA GLY A 485 45.22 39.63 -16.30
C GLY A 485 44.65 38.34 -16.93
N PHE A 486 44.57 38.27 -18.26
CA PHE A 486 43.81 37.25 -18.98
C PHE A 486 44.28 35.81 -18.70
N HIS A 487 45.60 35.55 -18.75
CA HIS A 487 46.14 34.20 -18.61
C HIS A 487 45.86 33.60 -17.22
N THR A 488 46.04 34.38 -16.15
CA THR A 488 45.72 33.96 -14.76
C THR A 488 44.26 33.59 -14.59
N LEU A 489 43.35 34.36 -15.20
CA LEU A 489 41.91 34.08 -15.14
C LEU A 489 41.53 32.84 -15.97
N LYS A 490 42.17 32.62 -17.14
CA LYS A 490 42.01 31.40 -17.96
C LYS A 490 42.43 30.14 -17.20
N GLU A 491 43.51 30.19 -16.41
CA GLU A 491 43.89 29.08 -15.52
C GLU A 491 42.85 28.79 -14.42
N ILE A 492 42.33 29.84 -13.77
CA ILE A 492 41.28 29.70 -12.73
C ILE A 492 40.00 29.11 -13.33
N GLN A 493 39.60 29.52 -14.54
CA GLN A 493 38.46 28.98 -15.28
C GLN A 493 38.63 27.47 -15.56
N LEU A 494 39.81 27.04 -16.02
CA LEU A 494 40.12 25.62 -16.27
C LEU A 494 40.13 24.79 -14.97
N ALA A 495 40.54 25.37 -13.85
CA ALA A 495 40.47 24.72 -12.54
C ALA A 495 39.02 24.57 -12.04
N LYS A 496 38.17 25.59 -12.23
CA LYS A 496 36.71 25.53 -11.97
C LYS A 496 36.02 24.49 -12.84
N GLU A 497 36.42 24.33 -14.11
CA GLU A 497 35.85 23.34 -15.03
C GLU A 497 36.06 21.90 -14.53
N LYS A 498 37.31 21.54 -14.20
CA LYS A 498 37.64 20.22 -13.63
C LYS A 498 36.94 19.95 -12.29
N LYS A 499 36.55 21.00 -11.55
CA LYS A 499 35.74 20.86 -10.32
C LYS A 499 34.30 20.47 -10.65
N ILE A 500 33.69 21.07 -11.69
CA ILE A 500 32.32 20.74 -12.12
C ILE A 500 32.23 19.27 -12.56
N GLU A 501 33.16 18.81 -13.40
CA GLU A 501 33.22 17.41 -13.84
C GLU A 501 33.32 16.44 -12.65
N ARG A 502 34.25 16.69 -11.73
CA ARG A 502 34.42 15.84 -10.53
C ARG A 502 33.19 15.78 -9.64
N VAL A 503 32.53 16.92 -9.39
CA VAL A 503 31.32 16.98 -8.56
C VAL A 503 30.16 16.22 -9.24
N PHE A 504 30.05 16.30 -10.56
CA PHE A 504 29.06 15.53 -11.32
C PHE A 504 29.30 14.01 -11.18
N GLU A 505 30.53 13.54 -11.40
CA GLU A 505 30.90 12.12 -11.28
C GLU A 505 30.68 11.57 -9.87
N GLU A 506 31.07 12.34 -8.84
CA GLU A 506 30.92 11.95 -7.44
C GLU A 506 29.42 11.84 -7.05
N MET A 507 28.60 12.80 -7.49
CA MET A 507 27.15 12.79 -7.28
C MET A 507 26.46 11.65 -8.04
N GLU A 508 26.81 11.40 -9.31
CA GLU A 508 26.25 10.28 -10.08
C GLU A 508 26.60 8.92 -9.45
N SER A 509 27.83 8.78 -8.94
CA SER A 509 28.27 7.59 -8.21
C SER A 509 27.49 7.39 -6.90
N LYS A 510 27.37 8.43 -6.07
CA LYS A 510 26.59 8.43 -4.82
C LYS A 510 25.11 8.06 -5.07
N LEU A 511 24.48 8.66 -6.08
CA LEU A 511 23.09 8.37 -6.46
C LEU A 511 22.93 6.92 -6.93
N SER A 512 23.86 6.43 -7.76
CA SER A 512 23.82 5.07 -8.29
C SER A 512 24.00 4.01 -7.19
N SER A 513 24.91 4.27 -6.24
CA SER A 513 25.19 3.38 -5.10
C SER A 513 24.00 3.31 -4.14
N GLY A 514 23.44 4.47 -3.75
CA GLY A 514 22.26 4.52 -2.86
C GLY A 514 21.03 3.84 -3.45
N ARG A 515 20.76 4.06 -4.74
CA ARG A 515 19.70 3.34 -5.47
C ARG A 515 19.96 1.84 -5.49
N GLY A 516 21.19 1.41 -5.79
CA GLY A 516 21.56 -0.02 -5.84
C GLY A 516 21.28 -0.75 -4.53
N LEU A 517 21.75 -0.19 -3.40
CA LEU A 517 21.53 -0.75 -2.06
C LEU A 517 20.05 -0.91 -1.72
N LEU A 518 19.22 0.09 -2.02
CA LEU A 518 17.77 0.01 -1.81
C LEU A 518 17.12 -1.03 -2.74
N GLN A 519 17.56 -1.10 -4.00
CA GLN A 519 17.04 -2.03 -5.00
C GLN A 519 17.36 -3.49 -4.64
N ASP A 520 18.56 -3.78 -4.12
CA ASP A 520 18.94 -5.11 -3.64
C ASP A 520 18.06 -5.56 -2.46
N LYS A 521 17.73 -4.65 -1.52
CA LYS A 521 16.82 -4.94 -0.40
C LYS A 521 15.38 -5.14 -0.87
N LEU A 522 14.90 -4.35 -1.84
CA LEU A 522 13.58 -4.54 -2.45
C LEU A 522 13.48 -5.88 -3.20
N MET A 523 14.56 -6.35 -3.85
CA MET A 523 14.61 -7.66 -4.53
C MET A 523 14.44 -8.87 -3.60
N LEU A 524 14.53 -8.69 -2.28
CA LEU A 524 14.18 -9.73 -1.29
C LEU A 524 12.66 -9.92 -1.15
N PHE A 525 11.87 -8.93 -1.54
CA PHE A 525 10.41 -8.96 -1.55
C PHE A 525 9.91 -9.34 -2.96
N SER A 526 8.99 -10.29 -3.04
CA SER A 526 8.34 -10.64 -4.31
C SER A 526 7.17 -9.70 -4.61
N ASN A 527 6.65 -9.74 -5.85
CA ASN A 527 5.44 -8.99 -6.25
C ASN A 527 4.22 -9.24 -5.33
N GLN A 528 4.14 -10.40 -4.65
CA GLN A 528 3.07 -10.69 -3.68
C GLN A 528 3.16 -9.81 -2.42
N PHE A 529 4.37 -9.43 -2.04
CA PHE A 529 4.65 -8.50 -0.93
C PHE A 529 4.70 -7.03 -1.39
N GLY A 530 4.54 -6.75 -2.69
CA GLY A 530 4.60 -5.40 -3.27
C GLY A 530 3.50 -4.42 -2.85
N LYS A 531 2.57 -4.84 -1.98
CA LYS A 531 1.56 -3.97 -1.34
C LYS A 531 1.92 -3.55 0.09
N ILE A 532 3.04 -4.04 0.62
CA ILE A 532 3.57 -3.64 1.93
C ILE A 532 4.04 -2.18 1.83
N VAL A 533 3.63 -1.33 2.78
CA VAL A 533 3.86 0.13 2.74
C VAL A 533 5.35 0.45 2.58
N GLU A 534 6.21 -0.24 3.32
CA GLU A 534 7.66 -0.10 3.27
C GLU A 534 8.24 -0.45 1.88
N VAL A 535 7.65 -1.42 1.19
CA VAL A 535 8.05 -1.82 -0.17
C VAL A 535 7.59 -0.79 -1.19
N THR A 536 6.36 -0.28 -1.07
CA THR A 536 5.84 0.81 -1.91
C THR A 536 6.69 2.07 -1.78
N ASN A 537 6.94 2.53 -0.55
CA ASN A 537 7.78 3.69 -0.24
C ASN A 537 9.22 3.51 -0.78
N GLY A 538 9.77 2.30 -0.74
CA GLY A 538 11.06 2.00 -1.35
C GLY A 538 11.06 2.17 -2.87
N TYR A 539 10.01 1.74 -3.57
CA TYR A 539 9.89 2.00 -5.01
C TYR A 539 9.66 3.48 -5.34
N GLU A 540 8.95 4.23 -4.49
CA GLU A 540 8.82 5.69 -4.61
C GLU A 540 10.19 6.38 -4.45
N ILE A 541 10.99 6.01 -3.45
CA ILE A 541 12.35 6.53 -3.26
C ILE A 541 13.27 6.17 -4.45
N ILE A 542 13.09 5.01 -5.09
CA ILE A 542 13.81 4.69 -6.34
C ILE A 542 13.40 5.64 -7.49
N ASN A 543 12.13 6.06 -7.58
CA ASN A 543 11.72 7.07 -8.55
C ASN A 543 12.33 8.45 -8.23
N ASP A 544 12.39 8.85 -6.94
CA ASP A 544 13.09 10.07 -6.51
C ASP A 544 14.58 10.04 -6.94
N TYR A 545 15.26 8.89 -6.85
CA TYR A 545 16.62 8.70 -7.38
C TYR A 545 16.72 8.89 -8.90
N TYR A 546 15.76 8.37 -9.66
CA TYR A 546 15.72 8.57 -11.11
C TYR A 546 15.45 10.03 -11.48
N GLU A 547 14.58 10.72 -10.75
CA GLU A 547 14.29 12.13 -11.00
C GLU A 547 15.51 13.00 -10.68
N LEU A 548 16.09 12.87 -9.48
CA LEU A 548 17.24 13.66 -9.04
C LEU A 548 18.48 13.42 -9.94
N GLY A 549 18.73 12.16 -10.32
CA GLY A 549 19.76 11.82 -11.31
C GLY A 549 19.49 12.40 -12.71
N SER A 550 18.22 12.50 -13.12
CA SER A 550 17.82 13.14 -14.39
C SER A 550 17.89 14.66 -14.32
N GLN A 551 17.68 15.28 -13.15
CA GLN A 551 17.92 16.70 -12.92
C GLN A 551 19.42 17.01 -13.01
N LEU A 552 20.29 16.25 -12.32
CA LEU A 552 21.75 16.39 -12.38
C LEU A 552 22.28 16.29 -13.82
N LYS A 553 21.84 15.28 -14.58
CA LYS A 553 22.22 15.10 -15.99
C LYS A 553 21.74 16.23 -16.90
N ARG A 554 20.54 16.78 -16.67
CA ARG A 554 20.04 17.94 -17.43
C ARG A 554 20.88 19.20 -17.15
N VAL A 555 21.26 19.46 -15.90
CA VAL A 555 22.12 20.61 -15.55
C VAL A 555 23.49 20.48 -16.22
N PHE A 556 24.13 19.30 -16.16
CA PHE A 556 25.43 19.07 -16.77
C PHE A 556 25.39 19.10 -18.31
N ALA A 557 24.35 18.54 -18.94
CA ALA A 557 24.16 18.65 -20.39
C ALA A 557 23.99 20.11 -20.85
N ARG A 558 23.19 20.89 -20.11
CA ARG A 558 22.98 22.32 -20.37
C ARG A 558 24.26 23.15 -20.16
N TYR A 559 25.10 22.78 -19.19
CA TYR A 559 26.44 23.36 -19.01
C TYR A 559 27.29 23.15 -20.28
N ASN A 560 27.42 21.91 -20.74
CA ASN A 560 28.24 21.57 -21.92
C ASN A 560 27.73 22.25 -23.20
N GLU A 561 26.40 22.30 -23.41
CA GLU A 561 25.81 22.98 -24.57
C GLU A 561 26.06 24.50 -24.53
N ASN A 562 25.91 25.13 -23.37
CA ASN A 562 26.17 26.57 -23.22
C ASN A 562 27.67 26.89 -23.31
N LYS A 563 28.55 26.01 -22.82
CA LYS A 563 30.01 26.14 -22.97
C LYS A 563 30.39 26.19 -24.46
N GLN A 564 29.89 25.24 -25.26
CA GLN A 564 30.13 25.22 -26.72
C GLN A 564 29.64 26.51 -27.42
N LYS A 565 28.51 27.09 -26.98
CA LYS A 565 28.02 28.36 -27.51
C LYS A 565 28.91 29.54 -27.12
N ILE A 566 29.50 29.53 -25.93
CA ILE A 566 30.42 30.57 -25.44
C ILE A 566 31.78 30.46 -26.15
N GLU A 567 32.27 29.25 -26.44
CA GLU A 567 33.52 29.03 -27.20
C GLU A 567 33.51 29.72 -28.58
N LEU A 568 32.34 29.94 -29.19
CA LEU A 568 32.16 30.67 -30.46
C LEU A 568 32.29 32.21 -30.34
N VAL A 569 32.38 32.77 -29.12
CA VAL A 569 32.56 34.22 -28.90
C VAL A 569 33.98 34.61 -29.36
N SER A 570 34.08 35.64 -30.21
CA SER A 570 35.32 36.05 -30.87
C SER A 570 36.28 36.85 -29.97
N SER A 571 35.77 37.52 -28.93
CA SER A 571 36.58 38.23 -27.93
C SER A 571 36.98 37.30 -26.78
N PRO A 572 38.28 37.06 -26.50
CA PRO A 572 38.70 36.16 -25.43
C PRO A 572 38.28 36.63 -24.04
N LEU A 573 38.29 37.94 -23.77
CA LEU A 573 37.85 38.52 -22.49
C LEU A 573 36.35 38.29 -22.26
N GLU A 574 35.53 38.57 -23.27
CA GLU A 574 34.08 38.38 -23.21
C GLU A 574 33.70 36.89 -23.10
N ARG A 575 34.49 36.00 -23.72
CA ARG A 575 34.36 34.55 -23.56
C ARG A 575 34.62 34.14 -22.11
N LEU A 576 35.70 34.63 -21.52
CA LEU A 576 36.15 34.29 -20.17
C LEU A 576 35.16 34.72 -19.07
N ASP A 577 34.62 35.94 -19.14
CA ASP A 577 33.60 36.43 -18.18
C ASP A 577 32.33 35.56 -18.25
N LYS A 578 31.76 35.40 -19.44
CA LYS A 578 30.54 34.59 -19.65
C LYS A 578 30.69 33.14 -19.21
N LEU A 579 31.88 32.56 -19.37
CA LEU A 579 32.16 31.18 -18.97
C LEU A 579 32.36 31.09 -17.45
N THR A 580 32.92 32.12 -16.81
CA THR A 580 33.01 32.22 -15.35
C THR A 580 31.63 32.33 -14.70
N ASP A 581 30.75 33.20 -15.21
CA ASP A 581 29.35 33.33 -14.76
C ASP A 581 28.59 32.01 -14.89
N LEU A 582 28.76 31.31 -16.03
CA LEU A 582 28.14 30.01 -16.27
C LEU A 582 28.63 28.95 -15.27
N GLN A 583 29.94 28.91 -14.98
CA GLN A 583 30.51 27.96 -14.02
C GLN A 583 30.01 28.20 -12.59
N GLU A 584 29.93 29.45 -12.14
CA GLU A 584 29.43 29.78 -10.80
C GLU A 584 27.94 29.44 -10.65
N LYS A 585 27.14 29.74 -11.68
CA LYS A 585 25.73 29.34 -11.71
C LYS A 585 25.54 27.82 -11.63
N VAL A 586 26.33 27.04 -12.38
CA VAL A 586 26.23 25.58 -12.39
C VAL A 586 26.71 24.96 -11.08
N LEU A 587 27.77 25.49 -10.46
CA LEU A 587 28.20 25.06 -9.12
C LEU A 587 27.15 25.36 -8.05
N ALA A 588 26.44 26.49 -8.13
CA ALA A 588 25.32 26.80 -7.24
C ALA A 588 24.14 25.82 -7.43
N GLU A 589 23.78 25.50 -8.69
CA GLU A 589 22.75 24.49 -8.99
C GLU A 589 23.15 23.09 -8.49
N PHE A 590 24.41 22.67 -8.67
CA PHE A 590 24.92 21.41 -8.12
C PHE A 590 24.88 21.37 -6.59
N THR A 591 25.22 22.47 -5.91
CA THR A 591 25.11 22.59 -4.44
C THR A 591 23.65 22.43 -3.98
N LEU A 592 22.67 22.91 -4.76
CA LEU A 592 21.25 22.76 -4.46
C LEU A 592 20.77 21.29 -4.61
N ILE A 593 21.24 20.59 -5.65
CA ILE A 593 20.99 19.15 -5.84
C ILE A 593 21.70 18.33 -4.74
N GLU A 594 22.91 18.70 -4.34
CA GLU A 594 23.63 18.04 -3.23
C GLU A 594 22.89 18.21 -1.90
N ASN A 595 22.33 19.39 -1.61
CA ASN A 595 21.48 19.61 -0.45
C ASN A 595 20.18 18.78 -0.49
N GLN A 596 19.57 18.59 -1.67
CA GLN A 596 18.42 17.68 -1.84
C GLN A 596 18.80 16.20 -1.62
N PHE A 597 20.06 15.83 -1.86
CA PHE A 597 20.55 14.48 -1.61
C PHE A 597 20.95 14.25 -0.14
N ILE A 598 21.75 15.14 0.46
CA ILE A 598 22.46 14.95 1.74
C ILE A 598 21.77 15.64 2.93
N GLY A 599 20.91 16.64 2.71
CA GLY A 599 20.25 17.40 3.79
C GLY A 599 19.41 16.53 4.74
N GLU A 600 19.00 17.08 5.89
CA GLU A 600 18.32 16.30 6.95
C GLU A 600 17.06 15.54 6.46
N ASN A 601 16.28 16.16 5.57
CA ASN A 601 15.12 15.57 4.90
C ASN A 601 15.43 15.11 3.45
N GLY A 602 16.71 15.00 3.11
CA GLY A 602 17.21 14.64 1.80
C GLY A 602 16.98 13.19 1.44
N LEU A 603 17.27 12.86 0.18
CA LEU A 603 17.04 11.52 -0.37
C LEU A 603 17.88 10.44 0.33
N TYR A 604 19.12 10.74 0.74
CA TYR A 604 20.02 9.77 1.37
C TYR A 604 19.55 9.33 2.78
N PRO A 605 19.24 10.23 3.74
CA PRO A 605 18.63 9.83 5.02
C PRO A 605 17.30 9.08 4.86
N ARG A 606 16.42 9.52 3.95
CA ARG A 606 15.17 8.80 3.62
C ARG A 606 15.45 7.37 3.16
N THR A 607 16.46 7.18 2.30
CA THR A 607 16.88 5.86 1.81
C THR A 607 17.39 4.96 2.94
N LEU A 608 18.24 5.49 3.82
CA LEU A 608 18.80 4.72 4.93
C LEU A 608 17.70 4.25 5.91
N ASN A 609 16.78 5.15 6.27
CA ASN A 609 15.63 4.82 7.10
C ASN A 609 14.73 3.77 6.43
N GLN A 610 14.51 3.88 5.11
CA GLN A 610 13.70 2.91 4.38
C GLN A 610 14.37 1.53 4.27
N ILE A 611 15.70 1.47 4.14
CA ILE A 611 16.47 0.21 4.19
C ILE A 611 16.29 -0.46 5.55
N LEU A 612 16.45 0.27 6.66
CA LEU A 612 16.26 -0.27 8.01
C LEU A 612 14.84 -0.82 8.21
N ALA A 613 13.81 -0.09 7.78
CA ALA A 613 12.42 -0.54 7.85
C ALA A 613 12.16 -1.79 6.99
N LEU A 614 12.77 -1.89 5.80
CA LEU A 614 12.70 -3.08 4.95
C LEU A 614 13.41 -4.28 5.58
N GLU A 615 14.56 -4.09 6.24
CA GLU A 615 15.29 -5.15 6.92
C GLU A 615 14.54 -5.69 8.14
N GLU A 616 13.96 -4.82 8.98
CA GLU A 616 13.08 -5.21 10.08
C GLU A 616 11.86 -5.99 9.56
N ARG A 617 11.19 -5.46 8.53
CA ARG A 617 10.00 -6.08 7.94
C ARG A 617 10.29 -7.44 7.32
N TYR A 618 11.44 -7.59 6.64
CA TYR A 618 11.93 -8.86 6.11
C TYR A 618 12.23 -9.85 7.25
N GLY A 619 12.91 -9.38 8.32
CA GLY A 619 13.22 -10.18 9.50
C GLY A 619 11.98 -10.77 10.16
N LEU A 620 10.96 -9.93 10.39
CA LEU A 620 9.66 -10.34 10.93
C LEU A 620 8.93 -11.33 10.00
N ALA A 621 8.82 -11.03 8.70
CA ALA A 621 8.13 -11.91 7.75
C ALA A 621 8.80 -13.29 7.65
N ARG A 622 10.14 -13.34 7.62
CA ARG A 622 10.90 -14.59 7.63
C ARG A 622 10.73 -15.34 8.96
N TYR A 623 10.72 -14.63 10.09
CA TYR A 623 10.50 -15.24 11.41
C TYR A 623 9.16 -15.99 11.46
N TRP A 624 8.06 -15.34 11.05
CA TRP A 624 6.74 -15.98 11.06
C TRP A 624 6.68 -17.23 10.16
N LEU A 625 7.14 -17.15 8.92
CA LEU A 625 7.18 -18.30 7.99
C LEU A 625 7.98 -19.49 8.56
N VAL A 626 9.13 -19.22 9.19
CA VAL A 626 9.99 -20.26 9.78
C VAL A 626 9.38 -20.79 11.09
N HIS A 627 8.73 -19.94 11.88
CA HIS A 627 8.03 -20.31 13.11
C HIS A 627 6.80 -21.21 12.84
N ASP A 628 6.02 -20.90 11.80
CA ASP A 628 4.87 -21.71 11.38
C ASP A 628 5.31 -23.13 11.00
N LEU A 629 6.42 -23.26 10.26
CA LEU A 629 7.02 -24.57 9.97
C LEU A 629 7.47 -25.29 11.25
N SER A 630 8.07 -24.59 12.21
CA SER A 630 8.45 -25.19 13.51
C SER A 630 7.25 -25.70 14.28
N THR A 631 6.16 -24.93 14.30
CA THR A 631 4.93 -25.27 15.01
C THR A 631 4.26 -26.48 14.37
N GLU A 632 4.23 -26.55 13.03
CA GLU A 632 3.70 -27.71 12.30
C GLU A 632 4.57 -28.97 12.48
N ILE A 633 5.91 -28.84 12.54
CA ILE A 633 6.82 -29.96 12.82
C ILE A 633 6.52 -30.57 14.19
N GLU A 634 6.37 -29.75 15.23
CA GLU A 634 6.07 -30.25 16.59
C GLU A 634 4.63 -30.77 16.71
N ALA A 635 3.64 -30.12 16.09
CA ALA A 635 2.27 -30.65 16.03
C ALA A 635 2.21 -32.03 15.33
N THR A 636 2.98 -32.20 14.26
CA THR A 636 3.10 -33.50 13.54
C THR A 636 3.88 -34.52 14.36
N ARG A 637 4.87 -34.10 15.18
CA ARG A 637 5.60 -34.98 16.11
C ARG A 637 4.66 -35.60 17.13
N GLU A 638 3.83 -34.79 17.78
CA GLU A 638 2.86 -35.27 18.78
C GLU A 638 1.90 -36.31 18.19
N VAL A 639 1.36 -36.06 16.99
CA VAL A 639 0.53 -37.04 16.26
C VAL A 639 1.29 -38.32 15.96
N LEU A 640 2.48 -38.23 15.36
CA LEU A 640 3.29 -39.40 15.02
C LEU A 640 3.68 -40.24 16.25
N LEU A 641 3.89 -39.61 17.42
CA LEU A 641 4.18 -40.28 18.69
C LEU A 641 2.98 -41.02 19.30
N THR A 642 1.75 -40.79 18.82
CA THR A 642 0.59 -41.61 19.23
C THR A 642 0.63 -43.03 18.68
N TYR A 643 1.33 -43.24 17.55
CA TYR A 643 1.30 -44.50 16.80
C TYR A 643 2.68 -45.13 16.57
N TYR A 644 3.74 -44.32 16.41
CA TYR A 644 5.09 -44.79 16.12
C TYR A 644 6.05 -44.57 17.29
N PRO A 645 7.05 -45.46 17.50
CA PRO A 645 8.10 -45.26 18.48
C PRO A 645 8.97 -44.05 18.11
N SER A 646 9.47 -43.33 19.12
CA SER A 646 10.21 -42.06 18.97
C SER A 646 11.36 -42.10 17.96
N GLY A 647 12.08 -43.23 17.86
CA GLY A 647 13.14 -43.43 16.86
C GLY A 647 12.65 -43.39 15.40
N ALA A 648 11.44 -43.89 15.13
CA ALA A 648 10.82 -43.83 13.81
C ALA A 648 10.30 -42.42 13.52
N VAL A 649 9.65 -41.76 14.49
CA VAL A 649 9.18 -40.37 14.37
C VAL A 649 10.33 -39.43 14.02
N ASN A 650 11.44 -39.52 14.76
CA ASN A 650 12.64 -38.72 14.51
C ASN A 650 13.22 -38.98 13.11
N LYS A 651 13.17 -40.21 12.59
CA LYS A 651 13.61 -40.54 11.24
C LYS A 651 12.72 -39.91 10.16
N THR A 652 11.40 -39.90 10.36
CA THR A 652 10.42 -39.30 9.45
C THR A 652 10.49 -37.78 9.44
N LEU A 653 10.68 -37.14 10.60
CA LEU A 653 10.74 -35.67 10.71
C LEU A 653 12.12 -35.06 10.36
N ARG A 654 13.21 -35.85 10.44
CA ARG A 654 14.58 -35.37 10.17
C ARG A 654 14.75 -34.53 8.89
N PRO A 655 14.17 -34.86 7.73
CA PRO A 655 14.27 -34.03 6.53
C PRO A 655 13.67 -32.62 6.72
N TYR A 656 12.53 -32.54 7.42
CA TYR A 656 11.83 -31.29 7.72
C TYR A 656 12.60 -30.44 8.73
N SER A 657 13.07 -31.03 9.84
CA SER A 657 13.89 -30.33 10.84
C SER A 657 15.22 -29.85 10.26
N THR A 658 15.85 -30.65 9.39
CA THR A 658 17.08 -30.23 8.67
C THR A 658 16.79 -29.04 7.74
N LYS A 659 15.63 -29.05 7.06
CA LYS A 659 15.25 -27.96 6.15
C LYS A 659 14.83 -26.70 6.89
N PHE A 660 14.18 -26.84 8.05
CA PHE A 660 13.90 -25.75 8.99
C PHE A 660 15.18 -25.04 9.44
N GLU A 661 16.20 -25.77 9.92
CA GLU A 661 17.47 -25.16 10.32
C GLU A 661 18.21 -24.51 9.13
N GLN A 662 18.14 -25.09 7.93
CA GLN A 662 18.64 -24.42 6.71
C GLN A 662 17.91 -23.08 6.45
N LEU A 663 16.58 -23.05 6.49
CA LEU A 663 15.79 -21.83 6.25
C LEU A 663 16.00 -20.77 7.33
N ARG A 664 16.23 -21.20 8.58
CA ARG A 664 16.55 -20.33 9.73
C ARG A 664 17.93 -19.66 9.57
N LEU A 665 18.92 -20.42 9.13
CA LEU A 665 20.31 -19.94 8.98
C LEU A 665 20.57 -19.18 7.68
N THR A 666 19.79 -19.42 6.61
CA THR A 666 19.98 -18.75 5.31
C THR A 666 19.62 -17.26 5.40
N GLN A 667 20.59 -16.39 5.15
CA GLN A 667 20.39 -14.95 4.99
C GLN A 667 20.09 -14.61 3.52
N GLU A 668 19.37 -13.50 3.29
CA GLU A 668 19.17 -12.88 1.96
C GLU A 668 18.51 -13.74 0.85
N THR A 669 17.69 -14.73 1.21
CA THR A 669 16.79 -15.42 0.26
C THR A 669 15.44 -14.70 0.11
N ASN A 670 15.01 -14.45 -1.13
CA ASN A 670 13.70 -13.84 -1.42
C ASN A 670 12.54 -14.55 -0.69
N LEU A 671 11.66 -13.78 -0.04
CA LEU A 671 10.59 -14.28 0.82
C LEU A 671 9.63 -15.25 0.13
N SER A 672 9.33 -15.09 -1.16
CA SER A 672 8.44 -16.03 -1.85
C SER A 672 9.04 -17.42 -2.01
N LYS A 673 10.37 -17.54 -2.12
CA LYS A 673 11.05 -18.84 -2.15
C LYS A 673 10.97 -19.53 -0.80
N ILE A 674 11.12 -18.76 0.29
CA ILE A 674 10.96 -19.27 1.66
C ILE A 674 9.51 -19.70 1.88
N GLN A 675 8.53 -18.84 1.56
CA GLN A 675 7.11 -19.13 1.70
C GLN A 675 6.70 -20.38 0.90
N THR A 676 7.03 -20.45 -0.39
CA THR A 676 6.67 -21.61 -1.25
C THR A 676 7.23 -22.92 -0.68
N GLU A 677 8.47 -22.90 -0.17
CA GLU A 677 9.10 -24.07 0.44
C GLU A 677 8.47 -24.43 1.79
N VAL A 678 8.17 -23.44 2.64
CA VAL A 678 7.45 -23.61 3.91
C VAL A 678 6.06 -24.21 3.68
N GLU A 679 5.25 -23.64 2.78
CA GLU A 679 3.91 -24.14 2.44
C GLU A 679 3.97 -25.58 1.90
N ARG A 680 4.96 -25.89 1.06
CA ARG A 680 5.20 -27.25 0.54
C ARG A 680 5.53 -28.23 1.66
N LEU A 681 6.35 -27.83 2.63
CA LEU A 681 6.73 -28.66 3.78
C LEU A 681 5.57 -28.84 4.76
N ILE A 682 4.84 -27.76 5.11
CA ILE A 682 3.63 -27.80 5.95
C ILE A 682 2.57 -28.72 5.34
N LYS A 683 2.32 -28.63 4.02
CA LYS A 683 1.37 -29.51 3.33
C LYS A 683 1.79 -30.98 3.38
N ALA A 684 3.09 -31.27 3.33
CA ALA A 684 3.61 -32.63 3.45
C ALA A 684 3.55 -33.16 4.90
N LEU A 685 3.79 -32.30 5.89
CA LEU A 685 3.63 -32.61 7.32
C LEU A 685 2.17 -32.94 7.67
N LYS A 686 1.22 -32.09 7.25
CA LYS A 686 -0.23 -32.36 7.42
C LYS A 686 -0.64 -33.70 6.84
N LYS A 687 -0.17 -34.02 5.63
CA LYS A 687 -0.42 -35.33 5.02
C LYS A 687 0.12 -36.50 5.87
N GLN A 688 1.25 -36.34 6.56
CA GLN A 688 1.76 -37.37 7.47
C GLN A 688 0.88 -37.51 8.74
N ALA A 689 0.36 -36.41 9.28
CA ALA A 689 -0.59 -36.45 10.39
C ALA A 689 -1.92 -37.10 9.99
N ASP A 690 -2.48 -36.72 8.83
CA ASP A 690 -3.71 -37.30 8.28
C ASP A 690 -3.58 -38.82 8.05
N GLU A 691 -2.41 -39.29 7.61
CA GLU A 691 -2.14 -40.71 7.41
C GLU A 691 -2.11 -41.51 8.73
N VAL A 692 -1.69 -40.91 9.84
CA VAL A 692 -1.77 -41.52 11.18
C VAL A 692 -3.23 -41.59 11.65
N ASN A 693 -3.99 -40.50 11.49
CA ASN A 693 -5.41 -40.47 11.86
C ASN A 693 -6.22 -41.53 11.11
N LEU A 694 -5.93 -41.73 9.81
CA LEU A 694 -6.56 -42.76 9.00
C LEU A 694 -6.23 -44.16 9.51
N ARG A 695 -4.95 -44.47 9.78
CA ARG A 695 -4.53 -45.79 10.31
C ARG A 695 -5.12 -46.09 11.68
N LEU A 696 -5.14 -45.11 12.59
CA LEU A 696 -5.80 -45.24 13.90
C LEU A 696 -7.29 -45.54 13.74
N PHE A 697 -7.98 -44.87 12.82
CA PHE A 697 -9.38 -45.18 12.52
C PHE A 697 -9.54 -46.61 11.96
N GLU A 698 -8.69 -47.02 11.01
CA GLU A 698 -8.71 -48.36 10.40
C GLU A 698 -8.44 -49.49 11.42
N ASP A 699 -7.54 -49.29 12.39
CA ASP A 699 -7.20 -50.29 13.40
C ASP A 699 -8.32 -50.50 14.44
N TYR A 700 -9.01 -49.42 14.85
CA TYR A 700 -10.10 -49.51 15.86
C TYR A 700 -11.47 -49.81 15.24
N HIS A 701 -11.69 -49.52 13.96
CA HIS A 701 -12.97 -49.75 13.28
C HIS A 701 -13.48 -51.21 13.38
N PRO A 702 -12.67 -52.27 13.21
CA PRO A 702 -13.12 -53.66 13.38
C PRO A 702 -13.64 -53.96 14.80
N CYS A 703 -12.97 -53.42 15.83
CA CYS A 703 -13.38 -53.57 17.23
C CYS A 703 -14.76 -52.93 17.45
N VAL A 704 -14.91 -51.65 17.07
CA VAL A 704 -16.19 -50.92 17.19
C VAL A 704 -17.30 -51.60 16.39
N GLN A 705 -17.03 -52.07 15.16
CA GLN A 705 -18.00 -52.79 14.36
C GLN A 705 -18.49 -54.07 15.07
N SER A 706 -17.63 -54.78 15.81
CA SER A 706 -18.03 -55.95 16.60
C SER A 706 -18.99 -55.59 17.75
N LEU A 707 -18.79 -54.43 18.39
CA LEU A 707 -19.70 -53.92 19.43
C LEU A 707 -21.04 -53.50 18.85
N ILE A 708 -21.06 -52.85 17.68
CA ILE A 708 -22.28 -52.49 16.94
C ILE A 708 -23.10 -53.75 16.62
N MET A 709 -22.46 -54.82 16.14
CA MET A 709 -23.15 -56.08 15.84
C MET A 709 -23.69 -56.80 17.09
N ARG A 710 -23.13 -56.53 18.28
CA ARG A 710 -23.62 -57.03 19.57
C ARG A 710 -24.63 -56.11 20.26
N ARG A 711 -24.88 -54.90 19.73
CA ARG A 711 -25.66 -53.82 20.37
C ARG A 711 -27.05 -54.26 20.83
N PHE A 712 -27.77 -54.99 19.98
CA PHE A 712 -29.07 -55.56 20.32
C PHE A 712 -28.98 -57.08 20.31
N PRO A 713 -29.50 -57.78 21.33
CA PRO A 713 -29.65 -59.23 21.27
C PRO A 713 -30.68 -59.60 20.19
N ARG A 714 -30.72 -60.87 19.79
CA ARG A 714 -31.83 -61.38 18.96
C ARG A 714 -33.14 -61.23 19.74
N THR A 715 -34.23 -60.93 19.04
CA THR A 715 -35.54 -60.67 19.66
C THR A 715 -36.11 -61.92 20.33
N GLU A 716 -35.85 -62.07 21.63
CA GLU A 716 -36.37 -63.14 22.47
C GLU A 716 -37.61 -62.65 23.23
N HIS A 717 -38.66 -63.45 23.24
CA HIS A 717 -39.95 -63.11 23.86
C HIS A 717 -40.03 -63.80 25.23
N PHE A 718 -39.78 -63.03 26.30
CA PHE A 718 -39.87 -63.50 27.68
C PHE A 718 -41.29 -63.38 28.23
N ASN A 719 -41.70 -64.36 29.03
CA ASN A 719 -42.99 -64.42 29.72
C ASN A 719 -43.12 -63.25 30.72
N ASP A 720 -44.34 -62.73 30.93
CA ASP A 720 -44.60 -61.63 31.87
C ASP A 720 -44.28 -61.97 33.34
N ILE A 721 -44.27 -63.26 33.68
CA ILE A 721 -43.95 -63.75 35.03
C ILE A 721 -42.42 -63.85 35.27
N ASN A 722 -41.59 -63.74 34.22
CA ASN A 722 -40.13 -63.83 34.34
C ASN A 722 -39.55 -62.60 35.06
N PRO A 723 -38.90 -62.74 36.24
CA PRO A 723 -38.45 -61.61 37.05
C PRO A 723 -37.33 -60.80 36.40
N TYR A 724 -36.66 -61.33 35.36
CA TYR A 724 -35.62 -60.60 34.63
C TYR A 724 -36.14 -59.77 33.45
N LYS A 725 -37.43 -59.87 33.07
CA LYS A 725 -37.95 -59.23 31.85
C LYS A 725 -37.74 -57.71 31.79
N ALA A 726 -37.93 -57.03 32.92
CA ALA A 726 -37.67 -55.60 33.05
C ALA A 726 -36.17 -55.28 32.97
N GLU A 727 -35.35 -56.03 33.70
CA GLU A 727 -33.90 -55.82 33.76
C GLU A 727 -33.22 -56.12 32.41
N VAL A 728 -33.64 -57.16 31.67
CA VAL A 728 -33.18 -57.42 30.30
C VAL A 728 -33.41 -56.20 29.40
N SER A 729 -34.56 -55.55 29.55
CA SER A 729 -34.93 -54.36 28.76
C SER A 729 -34.06 -53.15 29.14
N GLU A 730 -33.87 -52.93 30.45
CA GLU A 730 -33.01 -51.87 31.00
C GLU A 730 -31.54 -52.05 30.60
N LYS A 731 -30.95 -53.23 30.83
CA LYS A 731 -29.55 -53.54 30.47
C LYS A 731 -29.32 -53.54 28.96
N THR A 732 -30.33 -53.89 28.15
CA THR A 732 -30.25 -53.72 26.70
C THR A 732 -30.20 -52.24 26.30
N LEU A 733 -30.96 -51.38 26.97
CA LEU A 733 -30.92 -49.93 26.73
C LEU A 733 -29.62 -49.28 27.22
N GLU A 734 -29.12 -49.65 28.42
CA GLU A 734 -27.80 -49.23 28.92
C GLU A 734 -26.70 -49.59 27.91
N ALA A 735 -26.59 -50.87 27.54
CA ALA A 735 -25.58 -51.33 26.60
C ALA A 735 -25.72 -50.67 25.22
N ALA A 736 -26.95 -50.48 24.72
CA ALA A 736 -27.19 -49.81 23.45
C ALA A 736 -26.84 -48.30 23.48
N THR A 737 -26.87 -47.66 24.65
CA THR A 737 -26.47 -46.26 24.85
C THR A 737 -24.95 -46.12 24.85
N VAL A 738 -24.23 -46.94 25.62
CA VAL A 738 -22.76 -46.87 25.67
C VAL A 738 -22.13 -47.27 24.33
N VAL A 739 -22.75 -48.17 23.56
CA VAL A 739 -22.31 -48.46 22.17
C VAL A 739 -22.48 -47.24 21.24
N GLU A 740 -23.49 -46.39 21.42
CA GLU A 740 -23.60 -45.12 20.67
C GLU A 740 -22.51 -44.12 21.08
N GLU A 741 -22.12 -44.09 22.36
CA GLU A 741 -21.00 -43.26 22.83
C GLU A 741 -19.68 -43.70 22.18
N VAL A 742 -19.46 -45.00 21.98
CA VAL A 742 -18.31 -45.53 21.21
C VAL A 742 -18.38 -45.13 19.73
N ILE A 743 -19.54 -45.23 19.08
CA ILE A 743 -19.73 -44.77 17.68
C ILE A 743 -19.41 -43.28 17.57
N LYS A 744 -19.86 -42.47 18.53
CA LYS A 744 -19.59 -41.04 18.60
C LYS A 744 -18.09 -40.78 18.78
N ALA A 745 -17.44 -41.43 19.74
CA ALA A 745 -16.00 -41.30 20.01
C ALA A 745 -15.14 -41.69 18.79
N LEU A 746 -15.52 -42.73 18.03
CA LEU A 746 -14.82 -43.12 16.80
C LEU A 746 -14.95 -42.06 15.68
N ASN A 747 -16.13 -41.44 15.54
CA ASN A 747 -16.34 -40.35 14.58
C ASN A 747 -15.62 -39.05 15.02
N GLU A 748 -15.56 -38.78 16.32
CA GLU A 748 -14.75 -37.70 16.90
C GLU A 748 -13.26 -37.95 16.62
N LEU A 749 -12.74 -39.18 16.81
CA LEU A 749 -11.35 -39.54 16.46
C LEU A 749 -11.02 -39.27 14.98
N LYS A 750 -11.92 -39.65 14.07
CA LYS A 750 -11.78 -39.43 12.62
C LYS A 750 -11.66 -37.94 12.22
N SER A 751 -12.23 -37.05 13.03
CA SER A 751 -12.27 -35.60 12.80
C SER A 751 -11.41 -34.80 13.78
N ALA A 752 -10.67 -35.47 14.67
CA ALA A 752 -9.90 -34.84 15.73
C ALA A 752 -8.70 -34.06 15.15
N PRO A 753 -8.50 -32.78 15.52
CA PRO A 753 -7.28 -32.07 15.21
C PRO A 753 -6.06 -32.71 15.91
N PRO A 754 -4.85 -32.56 15.35
CA PRO A 754 -3.59 -33.09 15.89
C PRO A 754 -3.42 -32.97 17.42
N SER A 755 -3.76 -31.83 17.99
CA SER A 755 -3.57 -31.51 19.41
C SER A 755 -4.54 -32.21 20.36
N SER A 756 -5.70 -32.69 19.89
CA SER A 756 -6.67 -33.44 20.70
C SER A 756 -6.65 -34.94 20.45
N LEU A 757 -5.96 -35.41 19.40
CA LEU A 757 -5.95 -36.80 18.96
C LEU A 757 -5.67 -37.80 20.08
N ARG A 758 -4.66 -37.53 20.93
CA ARG A 758 -4.31 -38.37 22.08
C ARG A 758 -5.50 -38.54 23.03
N LYS A 759 -6.13 -37.43 23.41
CA LYS A 759 -7.28 -37.41 24.31
C LYS A 759 -8.50 -38.13 23.69
N SER A 760 -8.77 -37.90 22.41
CA SER A 760 -9.84 -38.60 21.68
C SER A 760 -9.60 -40.11 21.60
N LEU A 761 -8.35 -40.54 21.43
CA LEU A 761 -7.96 -41.96 21.46
C LEU A 761 -8.14 -42.56 22.85
N ASP A 762 -7.67 -41.89 23.90
CA ASP A 762 -7.83 -42.35 25.29
C ASP A 762 -9.33 -42.48 25.65
N THR A 763 -10.17 -41.50 25.26
CA THR A 763 -11.65 -41.56 25.41
C THR A 763 -12.29 -42.69 24.60
N LEU A 764 -11.81 -42.99 23.39
CA LEU A 764 -12.29 -44.14 22.61
C LEU A 764 -11.95 -45.47 23.32
N VAL A 765 -10.75 -45.61 23.87
CA VAL A 765 -10.34 -46.81 24.61
C VAL A 765 -11.14 -46.99 25.91
N GLU A 766 -11.45 -45.91 26.63
CA GLU A 766 -12.30 -45.94 27.83
C GLU A 766 -13.76 -46.31 27.50
N THR A 767 -14.35 -45.69 26.47
CA THR A 767 -15.72 -45.99 26.04
C THR A 767 -15.87 -47.42 25.49
N ILE A 768 -14.87 -47.94 24.77
CA ILE A 768 -14.84 -49.35 24.33
C ILE A 768 -14.92 -50.30 25.54
N LYS A 769 -14.10 -50.09 26.57
CA LYS A 769 -14.11 -50.92 27.79
C LYS A 769 -15.45 -50.85 28.52
N ALA A 770 -16.04 -49.66 28.63
CA ALA A 770 -17.36 -49.47 29.23
C ALA A 770 -18.46 -50.21 28.44
N ALA A 771 -18.41 -50.16 27.11
CA ALA A 771 -19.34 -50.88 26.24
C ALA A 771 -19.19 -52.41 26.37
N GLU A 772 -17.95 -52.92 26.41
CA GLU A 772 -17.68 -54.35 26.62
C GLU A 772 -18.24 -54.85 27.96
N GLN A 773 -18.00 -54.11 29.04
CA GLN A 773 -18.56 -54.43 30.37
C GLN A 773 -20.09 -54.43 30.34
N LYS A 774 -20.73 -53.39 29.77
CA LYS A 774 -22.20 -53.29 29.74
C LYS A 774 -22.85 -54.35 28.84
N LEU A 775 -22.21 -54.73 27.74
CA LEU A 775 -22.64 -55.87 26.94
C LEU A 775 -22.52 -57.18 27.72
N GLN A 776 -21.45 -57.38 28.51
CA GLN A 776 -21.29 -58.55 29.36
C GLN A 776 -22.34 -58.63 30.48
N GLU A 777 -22.62 -57.53 31.19
CA GLU A 777 -23.68 -57.44 32.20
C GLU A 777 -25.04 -57.81 31.59
N ARG A 778 -25.39 -57.26 30.42
CA ARG A 778 -26.61 -57.62 29.69
C ARG A 778 -26.64 -59.10 29.27
N ASP A 779 -25.53 -59.61 28.73
CA ASP A 779 -25.45 -61.00 28.26
C ASP A 779 -25.60 -62.01 29.42
N GLN A 780 -25.16 -61.65 30.63
CA GLN A 780 -25.41 -62.42 31.87
C GLN A 780 -26.89 -62.42 32.27
N VAL A 781 -27.53 -61.25 32.33
CA VAL A 781 -28.97 -61.13 32.68
C VAL A 781 -29.86 -61.86 31.66
N LEU A 782 -29.51 -61.81 30.37
CA LEU A 782 -30.19 -62.57 29.31
C LEU A 782 -30.11 -64.10 29.53
N GLU A 783 -28.97 -64.63 29.95
CA GLU A 783 -28.85 -66.07 30.20
C GLU A 783 -29.65 -66.50 31.45
N SER A 784 -29.65 -65.68 32.52
CA SER A 784 -30.53 -65.88 33.68
C SER A 784 -32.01 -65.85 33.30
N ALA A 785 -32.43 -64.91 32.44
CA ALA A 785 -33.79 -64.85 31.93
C ALA A 785 -34.18 -66.11 31.15
N ARG A 786 -33.29 -66.64 30.30
CA ARG A 786 -33.49 -67.91 29.57
C ARG A 786 -33.60 -69.12 30.48
N ILE A 787 -32.86 -69.16 31.58
CA ILE A 787 -32.98 -70.22 32.60
C ILE A 787 -34.40 -70.20 33.20
N ILE A 788 -34.94 -69.03 33.54
CA ILE A 788 -36.32 -68.91 34.01
C ILE A 788 -37.34 -69.36 32.96
N GLU A 789 -37.18 -69.00 31.67
CA GLU A 789 -38.10 -69.50 30.62
C GLU A 789 -38.09 -71.03 30.53
N LYS A 790 -36.91 -71.67 30.59
CA LYS A 790 -36.81 -73.14 30.62
C LYS A 790 -37.54 -73.73 31.84
N ARG A 791 -37.44 -73.08 33.01
CA ARG A 791 -38.17 -73.47 34.23
C ARG A 791 -39.68 -73.31 34.08
N LEU A 792 -40.15 -72.20 33.51
CA LEU A 792 -41.58 -71.95 33.21
C LEU A 792 -42.14 -72.96 32.20
N ASP A 793 -41.34 -73.35 31.20
CA ASP A 793 -41.73 -74.34 30.19
C ASP A 793 -41.66 -75.80 30.71
N SER A 794 -40.98 -76.03 31.83
CA SER A 794 -40.78 -77.36 32.40
C SER A 794 -42.11 -78.07 32.74
N VAL A 795 -42.13 -79.39 32.55
CA VAL A 795 -43.29 -80.24 32.89
C VAL A 795 -43.65 -80.08 34.36
N SER A 796 -42.66 -80.12 35.25
CA SER A 796 -42.84 -80.00 36.71
C SER A 796 -43.59 -78.71 37.09
N TYR A 797 -43.19 -77.58 36.51
CA TYR A 797 -43.82 -76.28 36.77
C TYR A 797 -45.27 -76.24 36.27
N LYS A 798 -45.49 -76.64 35.01
CA LYS A 798 -46.83 -76.71 34.41
C LYS A 798 -47.79 -77.61 35.21
N LYS A 799 -47.29 -78.71 35.80
CA LYS A 799 -48.11 -79.60 36.64
C LYS A 799 -48.41 -79.01 38.01
N SER A 800 -47.48 -78.28 38.61
CA SER A 800 -47.73 -77.49 39.83
C SER A 800 -48.82 -76.43 39.59
N VAL A 801 -48.74 -75.68 38.48
CA VAL A 801 -49.78 -74.71 38.10
C VAL A 801 -51.15 -75.38 37.90
N LEU A 802 -51.20 -76.53 37.21
CA LEU A 802 -52.43 -77.31 37.03
C LEU A 802 -53.06 -77.79 38.35
N ALA A 803 -52.26 -78.08 39.38
CA ALA A 803 -52.76 -78.38 40.73
C ALA A 803 -53.43 -77.14 41.34
N ILE A 804 -52.77 -75.98 41.29
CA ILE A 804 -53.29 -74.70 41.78
C ILE A 804 -54.63 -74.37 41.09
N GLU A 805 -54.68 -74.39 39.76
CA GLU A 805 -55.89 -74.13 38.97
C GLU A 805 -57.05 -75.07 39.34
N THR A 806 -56.75 -76.35 39.59
CA THR A 806 -57.77 -77.34 39.95
C THR A 806 -58.35 -77.07 41.34
N MET A 807 -57.51 -76.69 42.31
CA MET A 807 -57.98 -76.28 43.63
C MET A 807 -58.75 -74.95 43.60
N GLN A 808 -58.38 -74.00 42.73
CA GLN A 808 -59.12 -72.75 42.52
C GLN A 808 -60.52 -72.98 41.95
N ARG A 809 -60.64 -73.87 40.95
CA ARG A 809 -61.94 -74.27 40.38
C ARG A 809 -62.84 -74.90 41.44
N GLU A 810 -62.30 -75.82 42.26
CA GLU A 810 -63.08 -76.46 43.32
C GLU A 810 -63.42 -75.54 44.49
N TYR A 811 -62.52 -74.63 44.91
CA TYR A 811 -62.82 -73.57 45.88
C TYR A 811 -64.02 -72.73 45.43
N THR A 812 -63.96 -72.23 44.19
CA THR A 812 -65.01 -71.37 43.61
C THR A 812 -66.35 -72.11 43.56
N ARG A 813 -66.32 -73.39 43.17
CA ARG A 813 -67.51 -74.27 43.11
C ARG A 813 -68.11 -74.57 44.47
N ILE A 814 -67.31 -74.67 45.53
CA ILE A 814 -67.81 -74.87 46.90
C ILE A 814 -68.43 -73.56 47.40
N LEU A 815 -67.69 -72.44 47.32
CA LEU A 815 -68.13 -71.14 47.80
C LEU A 815 -69.49 -70.75 47.20
N GLN A 816 -69.61 -70.79 45.88
CA GLN A 816 -70.86 -70.46 45.17
C GLN A 816 -72.04 -71.37 45.53
N LYS A 817 -71.78 -72.64 45.89
CA LYS A 817 -72.83 -73.62 46.21
C LYS A 817 -73.36 -73.46 47.63
N HIS A 818 -72.51 -73.07 48.58
CA HIS A 818 -72.81 -73.13 50.02
C HIS A 818 -73.02 -71.76 50.68
N VAL A 819 -72.52 -70.66 50.12
CA VAL A 819 -72.61 -69.31 50.70
C VAL A 819 -74.06 -68.84 50.97
N VAL A 820 -75.03 -69.20 50.13
CA VAL A 820 -76.43 -68.78 50.33
C VAL A 820 -77.03 -69.45 51.57
N ALA A 821 -76.74 -70.74 51.79
CA ALA A 821 -77.17 -71.46 52.97
C ALA A 821 -76.49 -70.95 54.26
N ALA A 822 -75.23 -70.49 54.17
CA ALA A 822 -74.55 -69.83 55.28
C ALA A 822 -75.23 -68.50 55.64
N ILE A 823 -75.56 -67.65 54.66
CA ILE A 823 -76.32 -66.40 54.87
C ILE A 823 -77.71 -66.66 55.50
N GLU A 824 -78.39 -67.74 55.10
CA GLU A 824 -79.68 -68.14 55.69
C GLU A 824 -79.54 -68.65 57.14
N THR A 825 -78.39 -69.25 57.49
CA THR A 825 -78.13 -69.83 58.82
C THR A 825 -77.59 -68.78 59.81
N TYR A 826 -76.77 -67.84 59.33
CA TYR A 826 -76.11 -66.79 60.10
C TYR A 826 -76.41 -65.41 59.48
N PRO A 827 -77.63 -64.88 59.66
CA PRO A 827 -78.08 -63.66 58.97
C PRO A 827 -77.36 -62.38 59.43
N GLU A 828 -76.79 -62.37 60.65
CA GLU A 828 -76.03 -61.24 61.19
C GLU A 828 -74.70 -61.03 60.43
N ASP A 829 -74.05 -62.11 59.98
CA ASP A 829 -72.75 -62.10 59.29
C ASP A 829 -72.86 -61.99 57.77
N LYS A 830 -74.06 -61.71 57.26
CA LYS A 830 -74.37 -61.62 55.82
C LYS A 830 -73.41 -60.74 55.02
N GLU A 831 -73.03 -59.57 55.56
CA GLU A 831 -72.11 -58.65 54.87
C GLU A 831 -70.70 -59.26 54.69
N HIS A 832 -70.24 -60.08 55.65
CA HIS A 832 -68.96 -60.78 55.57
C HIS A 832 -68.98 -61.86 54.48
N PHE A 833 -70.05 -62.66 54.38
CA PHE A 833 -70.21 -63.65 53.32
C PHE A 833 -70.35 -63.02 51.92
N GLU A 834 -71.09 -61.90 51.79
CA GLU A 834 -71.17 -61.14 50.53
C GLU A 834 -69.84 -60.47 50.14
N ALA A 835 -68.99 -60.13 51.12
CA ALA A 835 -67.63 -59.64 50.86
C ALA A 835 -66.69 -60.75 50.36
N LEU A 836 -66.82 -61.98 50.88
CA LEU A 836 -66.02 -63.14 50.43
C LEU A 836 -66.26 -63.48 48.95
N LEU A 837 -67.49 -63.34 48.45
CA LEU A 837 -67.81 -63.52 47.02
C LEU A 837 -67.07 -62.53 46.09
N LYS A 838 -66.61 -61.39 46.62
CA LYS A 838 -65.86 -60.36 45.87
C LYS A 838 -64.34 -60.60 45.89
N ILE A 839 -63.86 -61.59 46.64
CA ILE A 839 -62.43 -61.90 46.78
C ILE A 839 -62.14 -63.25 46.09
N PRO A 840 -61.37 -63.28 44.97
CA PRO A 840 -61.00 -64.53 44.31
C PRO A 840 -60.23 -65.47 45.23
N GLY A 841 -60.63 -66.75 45.26
CA GLY A 841 -60.00 -67.82 46.05
C GLY A 841 -58.67 -68.32 45.50
N THR A 842 -57.73 -67.39 45.31
CA THR A 842 -56.38 -67.61 44.74
C THR A 842 -55.31 -67.56 45.83
N ALA A 843 -54.17 -68.18 45.57
CA ALA A 843 -53.00 -68.16 46.48
C ALA A 843 -52.51 -66.75 46.82
N GLU A 844 -52.64 -65.79 45.90
CA GLU A 844 -52.29 -64.37 46.12
C GLU A 844 -53.14 -63.73 47.23
N ASN A 845 -54.43 -64.09 47.27
CA ASN A 845 -55.36 -63.61 48.30
C ASN A 845 -55.29 -64.42 49.60
N TYR A 846 -54.39 -65.43 49.72
CA TYR A 846 -54.30 -66.30 50.90
C TYR A 846 -54.25 -65.52 52.21
N LEU A 847 -53.35 -64.55 52.33
CA LEU A 847 -53.22 -63.75 53.56
C LEU A 847 -54.50 -62.95 53.87
N LYS A 848 -55.17 -62.41 52.85
CA LYS A 848 -56.42 -61.64 53.03
C LYS A 848 -57.57 -62.55 53.48
N LEU A 849 -57.71 -63.71 52.85
CA LEU A 849 -58.75 -64.70 53.14
C LEU A 849 -58.50 -65.45 54.47
N ALA A 850 -57.24 -65.59 54.90
CA ALA A 850 -56.90 -66.16 56.20
C ALA A 850 -57.40 -65.33 57.40
N HIS A 851 -57.54 -64.01 57.24
CA HIS A 851 -58.21 -63.16 58.24
C HIS A 851 -59.74 -63.37 58.28
N CYS A 852 -60.30 -64.13 57.33
CA CYS A 852 -61.71 -64.51 57.26
C CYS A 852 -61.88 -66.03 57.42
N MET A 853 -60.93 -66.72 58.07
CA MET A 853 -60.95 -68.18 58.23
C MET A 853 -62.25 -68.66 58.91
N GLU A 854 -62.69 -67.99 59.98
CA GLU A 854 -63.91 -68.34 60.72
C GLU A 854 -65.14 -68.35 59.78
N TYR A 855 -65.36 -67.26 59.04
CA TYR A 855 -66.43 -67.16 58.03
C TYR A 855 -66.29 -68.14 56.85
N LEU A 856 -65.06 -68.54 56.47
CA LEU A 856 -64.85 -69.53 55.43
C LEU A 856 -65.20 -70.94 55.92
N ASP A 857 -64.87 -71.27 57.16
CA ASP A 857 -65.18 -72.56 57.79
C ASP A 857 -66.70 -72.68 58.08
N GLU A 858 -67.39 -71.57 58.41
CA GLU A 858 -68.86 -71.50 58.52
C GLU A 858 -69.58 -71.76 57.19
N ILE A 859 -69.01 -71.33 56.05
CA ILE A 859 -69.55 -71.69 54.72
C ILE A 859 -69.24 -73.15 54.40
N ASP A 860 -67.97 -73.54 54.45
CA ASP A 860 -67.51 -74.92 54.26
C ASP A 860 -66.02 -75.06 54.67
N PRO A 861 -65.67 -75.93 55.65
CA PRO A 861 -64.31 -76.06 56.20
C PRO A 861 -63.26 -76.61 55.22
N ARG A 862 -63.65 -76.88 53.96
CA ARG A 862 -62.75 -77.24 52.87
C ARG A 862 -62.21 -76.02 52.15
N LEU A 863 -62.89 -74.87 52.19
CA LEU A 863 -62.47 -73.65 51.49
C LEU A 863 -61.08 -73.20 51.96
N PHE A 864 -60.88 -73.07 53.27
CA PHE A 864 -59.58 -72.66 53.81
C PHE A 864 -58.49 -73.71 53.56
N LYS A 865 -58.81 -75.02 53.68
CA LYS A 865 -57.89 -76.13 53.35
C LYS A 865 -57.39 -76.06 51.91
N LEU A 866 -58.29 -75.88 50.94
CA LEU A 866 -57.93 -75.74 49.52
C LEU A 866 -57.04 -74.52 49.28
N LEU A 867 -57.33 -73.40 49.95
CA LEU A 867 -56.54 -72.18 49.82
C LEU A 867 -55.13 -72.32 50.40
N ALA A 868 -54.98 -73.00 51.54
CA ALA A 868 -53.69 -73.32 52.14
C ALA A 868 -52.85 -74.25 51.25
N MET A 869 -53.48 -75.27 50.63
CA MET A 869 -52.81 -76.15 49.67
C MET A 869 -52.33 -75.39 48.43
N GLN A 870 -53.19 -74.53 47.83
CA GLN A 870 -52.79 -73.66 46.73
C GLN A 870 -51.58 -72.78 47.09
N PHE A 871 -51.60 -72.19 48.29
CA PHE A 871 -50.55 -71.31 48.76
C PHE A 871 -49.20 -72.03 48.88
N GLN A 872 -49.19 -73.29 49.35
CA GLN A 872 -47.97 -74.11 49.40
C GLN A 872 -47.37 -74.35 48.01
N PHE A 873 -48.16 -74.76 47.01
CA PHE A 873 -47.67 -74.90 45.63
C PHE A 873 -47.19 -73.56 45.05
N ALA A 874 -47.90 -72.46 45.32
CA ALA A 874 -47.51 -71.14 44.86
C ALA A 874 -46.20 -70.65 45.49
N GLN A 875 -45.95 -70.96 46.77
CA GLN A 875 -44.68 -70.66 47.43
C GLN A 875 -43.51 -71.45 46.83
N ILE A 876 -43.67 -72.77 46.60
CA ILE A 876 -42.63 -73.59 45.97
C ILE A 876 -42.33 -73.08 44.55
N ASN A 877 -43.36 -72.74 43.78
CA ASN A 877 -43.20 -72.11 42.46
C ASN A 877 -42.45 -70.78 42.54
N LYS A 878 -42.85 -69.88 43.45
CA LYS A 878 -42.23 -68.55 43.62
C LYS A 878 -40.73 -68.61 44.00
N SER A 879 -40.32 -69.65 44.73
CA SER A 879 -38.91 -69.89 45.05
C SER A 879 -38.11 -70.46 43.86
N TYR A 880 -38.77 -71.18 42.95
CA TYR A 880 -38.14 -71.81 41.78
C TYR A 880 -37.90 -70.84 40.62
N ILE A 881 -38.89 -69.98 40.34
CA ILE A 881 -38.82 -68.93 39.31
C ILE A 881 -38.34 -67.58 39.88
N ASN A 882 -37.39 -67.63 40.82
CA ASN A 882 -36.92 -66.46 41.54
C ASN A 882 -35.74 -65.75 40.84
N HIS A 883 -35.53 -64.48 41.18
CA HIS A 883 -34.38 -63.67 40.74
C HIS A 883 -33.04 -64.12 41.40
N ASN A 884 -33.09 -64.90 42.48
CA ASN A 884 -31.97 -65.76 42.88
C ASN A 884 -32.23 -67.18 42.35
N LEU A 885 -31.51 -67.57 41.29
CA LEU A 885 -31.67 -68.88 40.63
C LEU A 885 -31.41 -70.09 41.55
N PHE A 886 -30.70 -69.88 42.66
CA PHE A 886 -30.33 -70.91 43.65
C PHE A 886 -31.14 -70.83 44.95
N MET A 887 -32.19 -70.00 45.03
CA MET A 887 -32.98 -69.77 46.25
C MET A 887 -33.54 -71.04 46.93
N MET A 888 -33.65 -72.16 46.20
CA MET A 888 -34.15 -73.43 46.73
C MET A 888 -33.08 -74.33 47.39
N LEU A 889 -31.80 -73.95 47.32
CA LEU A 889 -30.70 -74.66 47.97
C LEU A 889 -30.17 -73.84 49.14
N ASP A 890 -29.94 -74.49 50.28
CA ASP A 890 -29.23 -73.85 51.40
C ASP A 890 -27.72 -73.71 51.12
N GLU A 891 -27.00 -73.00 52.00
CA GLU A 891 -25.57 -72.72 51.84
C GLU A 891 -24.74 -74.02 51.87
N ASP A 892 -25.13 -75.01 52.67
CA ASP A 892 -24.46 -76.30 52.76
C ASP A 892 -24.67 -77.14 51.49
N GLU A 893 -25.89 -77.20 50.95
CA GLU A 893 -26.20 -77.84 49.65
C GLU A 893 -25.39 -77.21 48.51
N GLN A 894 -25.25 -75.88 48.48
CA GLN A 894 -24.42 -75.19 47.48
C GLN A 894 -22.92 -75.51 47.64
N LEU A 895 -22.39 -75.47 48.87
CA LEU A 895 -20.99 -75.80 49.14
C LEU A 895 -20.63 -77.25 48.79
N ASN A 896 -21.54 -78.20 49.02
CA ASN A 896 -21.36 -79.61 48.69
C ASN A 896 -21.23 -79.85 47.16
N GLU A 897 -22.01 -79.14 46.34
CA GLU A 897 -21.94 -79.25 44.85
C GLU A 897 -20.75 -78.48 44.25
N ILE A 898 -20.31 -77.38 44.88
CA ILE A 898 -19.12 -76.62 44.47
C ILE A 898 -17.83 -77.39 44.76
N GLY A 899 -17.77 -78.09 45.90
CA GLY A 899 -16.60 -78.83 46.34
C GLY A 899 -15.41 -77.96 46.76
N ILE A 900 -14.32 -78.61 47.18
CA ILE A 900 -13.12 -77.94 47.72
C ILE A 900 -12.23 -77.33 46.60
N ILE A 901 -12.39 -77.75 45.35
CA ILE A 901 -11.59 -77.30 44.20
C ILE A 901 -12.50 -77.06 42.99
N ILE A 902 -12.67 -75.79 42.60
CA ILE A 902 -13.39 -75.40 41.38
C ILE A 902 -12.45 -75.58 40.18
N ILE A 903 -12.79 -76.49 39.27
CA ILE A 903 -12.01 -76.78 38.05
C ILE A 903 -12.53 -75.96 36.86
N ASP A 904 -13.86 -75.83 36.71
CA ASP A 904 -14.53 -74.94 35.75
C ASP A 904 -15.75 -74.29 36.41
N GLN A 905 -15.77 -72.95 36.45
CA GLN A 905 -16.88 -72.17 37.01
C GLN A 905 -18.20 -72.40 36.28
N ARG A 906 -18.17 -72.63 34.96
CA ARG A 906 -19.38 -72.83 34.15
C ARG A 906 -19.99 -74.21 34.37
N GLU A 907 -19.15 -75.23 34.51
CA GLU A 907 -19.61 -76.57 34.85
C GLU A 907 -20.23 -76.59 36.25
N THR A 908 -19.57 -75.99 37.25
CA THR A 908 -20.12 -75.85 38.61
C THR A 908 -21.46 -75.11 38.62
N TYR A 909 -21.60 -74.01 37.87
CA TYR A 909 -22.84 -73.26 37.75
C TYR A 909 -23.99 -74.10 37.18
N ASN A 910 -23.72 -74.90 36.13
CA ASN A 910 -24.72 -75.79 35.54
C ASN A 910 -25.18 -76.88 36.52
N ARG A 911 -24.26 -77.52 37.26
CA ARG A 911 -24.61 -78.54 38.27
C ARG A 911 -25.50 -77.98 39.37
N LEU A 912 -25.23 -76.76 39.85
CA LEU A 912 -26.08 -76.08 40.82
C LEU A 912 -27.51 -75.82 40.27
N LEU A 913 -27.65 -75.47 38.98
CA LEU A 913 -28.97 -75.31 38.35
C LEU A 913 -29.73 -76.65 38.26
N GLU A 914 -29.07 -77.71 37.80
CA GLU A 914 -29.64 -79.07 37.77
C GLU A 914 -30.08 -79.52 39.17
N ARG A 915 -29.29 -79.20 40.20
CA ARG A 915 -29.61 -79.50 41.60
C ARG A 915 -30.85 -78.74 42.11
N VAL A 916 -31.02 -77.46 41.74
CA VAL A 916 -32.26 -76.70 42.02
C VAL A 916 -33.46 -77.34 41.34
N ASP A 917 -33.33 -77.74 40.08
CA ASP A 917 -34.42 -78.33 39.30
C ASP A 917 -34.85 -79.70 39.86
N GLN A 918 -33.89 -80.52 40.33
CA GLN A 918 -34.15 -81.74 41.11
C GLN A 918 -34.84 -81.46 42.46
N ARG A 919 -34.37 -80.46 43.21
CA ARG A 919 -34.92 -80.05 44.51
C ARG A 919 -36.37 -79.56 44.36
N TYR A 920 -36.64 -78.78 43.33
CA TYR A 920 -37.99 -78.36 42.96
C TYR A 920 -38.90 -79.56 42.65
N LEU A 921 -38.47 -80.47 41.78
CA LEU A 921 -39.22 -81.68 41.44
C LEU A 921 -39.55 -82.53 42.68
N SER A 922 -38.56 -82.71 43.58
CA SER A 922 -38.75 -83.42 44.84
C SER A 922 -39.78 -82.74 45.74
N ASN A 923 -39.67 -81.42 45.93
CA ASN A 923 -40.60 -80.64 46.75
C ASN A 923 -42.03 -80.66 46.18
N ILE A 924 -42.20 -80.63 44.85
CA ILE A 924 -43.53 -80.76 44.22
C ILE A 924 -44.09 -82.17 44.41
N ILE A 925 -43.29 -83.23 44.21
CA ILE A 925 -43.72 -84.62 44.45
C ILE A 925 -44.14 -84.82 45.92
N GLU A 926 -43.34 -84.34 46.88
CA GLU A 926 -43.67 -84.42 48.31
C GLU A 926 -44.96 -83.64 48.61
N ASN A 927 -45.09 -82.42 48.10
CA ASN A 927 -46.28 -81.61 48.33
C ASN A 927 -47.54 -82.24 47.73
N VAL A 928 -47.46 -82.83 46.52
CA VAL A 928 -48.57 -83.58 45.91
C VAL A 928 -48.96 -84.79 46.78
N ASN A 929 -47.99 -85.58 47.22
CA ASN A 929 -48.20 -86.74 48.09
C ASN A 929 -48.84 -86.37 49.44
N ARG A 930 -48.52 -85.17 49.96
CA ARG A 930 -49.05 -84.62 51.22
C ARG A 930 -50.44 -84.00 51.09
N THR A 931 -50.73 -83.29 49.99
CA THR A 931 -51.89 -82.38 49.91
C THR A 931 -53.05 -82.84 49.05
N ILE A 932 -52.79 -83.47 47.89
CA ILE A 932 -53.84 -83.81 46.90
C ILE A 932 -53.85 -85.30 46.52
N HIS A 933 -52.96 -86.10 47.10
CA HIS A 933 -52.91 -87.55 46.92
C HIS A 933 -53.75 -88.29 47.99
N ASN A 934 -54.40 -89.39 47.59
CA ASN A 934 -55.44 -90.16 48.30
C ASN A 934 -55.20 -90.38 49.82
N THR A 935 -53.94 -90.49 50.24
CA THR A 935 -53.53 -90.82 51.62
C THR A 935 -53.92 -89.83 52.72
N GLN A 936 -54.30 -88.59 52.42
CA GLN A 936 -54.64 -87.58 53.45
C GLN A 936 -55.92 -86.77 53.13
N MET A 937 -56.71 -87.27 52.17
CA MET A 937 -57.78 -86.50 51.51
C MET A 937 -59.15 -86.58 52.19
N GLU A 938 -59.29 -87.42 53.21
CA GLU A 938 -60.57 -87.57 53.92
C GLU A 938 -61.01 -86.24 54.54
N SER A 939 -60.06 -85.42 54.99
CA SER A 939 -60.30 -84.08 55.55
C SER A 939 -60.95 -83.09 54.56
N LEU A 940 -60.97 -83.40 53.26
CA LEU A 940 -61.71 -82.67 52.23
C LEU A 940 -63.13 -83.23 51.99
N SER A 941 -63.64 -84.01 52.94
CA SER A 941 -65.03 -84.47 53.02
C SER A 941 -65.70 -84.19 54.39
N ASP A 942 -64.98 -83.57 55.33
CA ASP A 942 -65.47 -83.18 56.67
C ASP A 942 -66.76 -82.32 56.63
N GLY A 943 -66.98 -81.53 55.57
CA GLY A 943 -68.18 -80.69 55.39
C GLY A 943 -69.36 -81.34 54.65
N ILE A 944 -69.32 -82.65 54.34
CA ILE A 944 -70.41 -83.35 53.61
C ILE A 944 -70.86 -84.62 54.33
N LEU A 945 -69.97 -85.33 55.03
CA LEU A 945 -70.27 -86.61 55.66
C LEU A 945 -70.55 -86.40 57.15
N PRO A 946 -71.52 -87.14 57.75
CA PRO A 946 -71.71 -87.11 59.19
C PRO A 946 -70.45 -87.56 59.94
N ASP A 947 -70.16 -86.94 61.10
CA ASP A 947 -68.97 -87.21 61.93
C ASP A 947 -68.72 -88.70 62.16
N PHE A 948 -69.77 -89.49 62.38
CA PHE A 948 -69.67 -90.94 62.56
C PHE A 948 -69.17 -91.68 61.31
N VAL A 949 -69.63 -91.28 60.11
CA VAL A 949 -69.15 -91.83 58.84
C VAL A 949 -67.70 -91.43 58.60
N GLN A 950 -67.36 -90.17 58.90
CA GLN A 950 -65.99 -89.67 58.77
C GLN A 950 -65.04 -90.34 59.77
N TRP A 951 -65.48 -90.56 61.01
CA TRP A 951 -64.74 -91.33 62.02
C TRP A 951 -64.50 -92.78 61.59
N ILE A 952 -65.50 -93.45 60.98
CA ILE A 952 -65.33 -94.78 60.38
C ILE A 952 -64.30 -94.76 59.24
N ARG A 953 -64.35 -93.75 58.35
CA ARG A 953 -63.37 -93.61 57.25
C ARG A 953 -61.95 -93.51 57.78
N VAL A 954 -61.72 -92.61 58.75
CA VAL A 954 -60.38 -92.31 59.29
C VAL A 954 -59.84 -93.40 60.22
N ASN A 955 -60.66 -93.94 61.13
CA ASN A 955 -60.17 -94.81 62.22
C ASN A 955 -60.37 -96.31 61.96
N ILE A 956 -61.22 -96.70 61.01
CA ILE A 956 -61.50 -98.11 60.69
C ILE A 956 -61.08 -98.42 59.26
N LEU A 957 -61.69 -97.75 58.27
CA LEU A 957 -61.51 -98.13 56.86
C LEU A 957 -60.08 -97.85 56.38
N LYS A 958 -59.50 -96.70 56.73
CA LYS A 958 -58.13 -96.33 56.34
C LYS A 958 -57.06 -97.24 56.97
N PRO A 959 -57.06 -97.55 58.29
CA PRO A 959 -56.18 -98.56 58.86
C PRO A 959 -56.36 -99.95 58.24
N LEU A 960 -57.60 -100.38 57.95
CA LEU A 960 -57.85 -101.65 57.28
C LEU A 960 -57.36 -101.66 55.81
N GLN A 961 -57.44 -100.54 55.10
CA GLN A 961 -56.88 -100.39 53.75
C GLN A 961 -55.35 -100.43 53.76
N ALA A 962 -54.71 -99.73 54.70
CA ALA A 962 -53.27 -99.82 54.92
C ALA A 962 -52.85 -101.26 55.28
N LEU A 963 -53.57 -101.91 56.20
CA LEU A 963 -53.29 -103.29 56.62
C LEU A 963 -53.49 -104.30 55.47
N LYS A 964 -54.52 -104.13 54.65
CA LYS A 964 -54.70 -104.91 53.40
C LYS A 964 -53.49 -104.76 52.46
N HIS A 965 -52.92 -103.57 52.37
CA HIS A 965 -51.75 -103.30 51.54
C HIS A 965 -50.47 -103.93 52.11
N TYR A 966 -50.24 -103.82 53.43
CA TYR A 966 -49.13 -104.46 54.15
C TYR A 966 -49.20 -106.00 54.13
N VAL A 967 -50.40 -106.58 54.25
CA VAL A 967 -50.58 -108.03 54.14
C VAL A 967 -50.46 -108.49 52.68
N GLY A 968 -50.98 -107.71 51.72
CA GLY A 968 -50.87 -108.01 50.30
C GLY A 968 -49.42 -108.08 49.80
N SER A 969 -48.57 -107.14 50.22
CA SER A 969 -47.15 -107.13 49.87
C SER A 969 -46.30 -108.18 50.59
N TYR A 970 -46.78 -108.75 51.71
CA TYR A 970 -46.09 -109.84 52.42
C TYR A 970 -46.25 -111.21 51.73
N PHE A 971 -47.29 -111.38 50.90
CA PHE A 971 -47.64 -112.67 50.26
C PHE A 971 -47.41 -112.72 48.74
N LYS A 972 -46.86 -111.66 48.13
CA LYS A 972 -46.43 -111.66 46.73
C LYS A 972 -45.11 -110.91 46.55
N PHE A 973 -44.13 -111.56 45.93
CA PHE A 973 -43.03 -110.87 45.27
C PHE A 973 -43.58 -110.26 43.97
N GLU A 974 -43.74 -108.94 43.95
CA GLU A 974 -43.96 -108.17 42.72
C GLU A 974 -42.61 -107.62 42.24
N ASP A 975 -42.20 -108.01 41.04
CA ASP A 975 -40.87 -107.75 40.45
C ASP A 975 -40.64 -106.28 40.01
N ASN A 976 -41.51 -105.36 40.42
CA ASN A 976 -41.44 -103.96 39.99
C ASN A 976 -41.52 -103.01 41.19
N PRO A 977 -40.41 -102.34 41.58
CA PRO A 977 -40.41 -101.41 42.71
C PRO A 977 -41.29 -100.16 42.47
N LYS A 978 -41.75 -99.94 41.23
CA LYS A 978 -42.68 -98.87 40.86
C LYS A 978 -44.09 -99.03 41.44
N ASP A 979 -44.49 -100.24 41.85
CA ASP A 979 -45.80 -100.50 42.47
C ASP A 979 -45.81 -100.25 44.00
N ARG A 980 -44.67 -99.84 44.60
CA ARG A 980 -44.57 -99.55 46.04
C ARG A 980 -45.14 -98.20 46.46
N PHE A 981 -45.38 -97.28 45.53
CA PHE A 981 -45.93 -95.96 45.81
C PHE A 981 -47.04 -95.59 44.84
N PHE A 982 -48.27 -95.68 45.33
CA PHE A 982 -49.38 -94.82 44.93
C PHE A 982 -49.75 -94.76 43.45
N LYS A 983 -50.05 -95.92 42.86
CA LYS A 983 -51.20 -96.04 41.92
C LYS A 983 -51.62 -97.50 41.64
N PRO A 984 -52.91 -97.77 41.39
CA PRO A 984 -54.12 -97.14 41.91
C PRO A 984 -54.80 -98.08 42.94
N ILE A 985 -54.69 -97.76 44.23
CA ILE A 985 -55.31 -98.52 45.33
C ILE A 985 -56.58 -97.78 45.77
N PRO A 986 -57.67 -98.52 46.11
CA PRO A 986 -59.00 -98.16 45.64
C PRO A 986 -59.61 -96.94 46.34
N LYS A 987 -60.63 -96.38 45.69
CA LYS A 987 -61.43 -95.25 46.22
C LYS A 987 -61.74 -95.46 47.70
N THR A 988 -61.40 -94.47 48.53
CA THR A 988 -62.01 -94.29 49.85
C THR A 988 -63.54 -94.35 49.68
N PRO A 989 -64.27 -95.18 50.45
CA PRO A 989 -65.73 -95.21 50.34
C PRO A 989 -66.32 -93.82 50.63
N TRP A 990 -67.34 -93.42 49.87
CA TRP A 990 -68.02 -92.11 49.98
C TRP A 990 -67.09 -90.88 49.84
N PRO A 991 -66.29 -90.74 48.77
CA PRO A 991 -65.49 -89.53 48.58
C PRO A 991 -66.42 -88.36 48.22
N SER A 992 -66.10 -87.14 48.68
CA SER A 992 -66.74 -85.95 48.10
C SER A 992 -66.27 -85.73 46.66
N ARG A 993 -67.03 -84.96 45.87
CA ARG A 993 -66.62 -84.57 44.50
C ARG A 993 -65.24 -83.89 44.48
N THR A 994 -64.94 -83.08 45.50
CA THR A 994 -63.65 -82.38 45.63
C THR A 994 -62.52 -83.34 45.96
N GLU A 995 -62.76 -84.28 46.88
CA GLU A 995 -61.84 -85.39 47.16
C GLU A 995 -61.53 -86.18 45.88
N GLU A 996 -62.55 -86.56 45.10
CA GLU A 996 -62.37 -87.33 43.86
C GLU A 996 -61.62 -86.55 42.75
N GLU A 997 -61.99 -85.29 42.47
CA GLU A 997 -61.33 -84.46 41.43
C GLU A 997 -59.85 -84.20 41.75
N LEU A 998 -59.55 -83.93 43.03
CA LEU A 998 -58.18 -83.66 43.48
C LEU A 998 -57.34 -84.93 43.54
N VAL A 999 -57.88 -86.06 44.01
CA VAL A 999 -57.16 -87.35 43.96
C VAL A 999 -56.88 -87.76 42.52
N ASN A 1000 -57.83 -87.62 41.60
CA ASN A 1000 -57.60 -87.89 40.18
C ASN A 1000 -56.53 -86.97 39.58
N THR A 1001 -56.52 -85.70 39.96
CA THR A 1001 -55.54 -84.71 39.48
C THR A 1001 -54.15 -84.95 40.07
N GLY A 1002 -54.03 -85.17 41.38
CA GLY A 1002 -52.79 -85.52 42.07
C GLY A 1002 -52.18 -86.82 41.53
N ASN A 1003 -53.01 -87.84 41.34
CA ASN A 1003 -52.61 -89.07 40.65
C ASN A 1003 -52.04 -88.78 39.25
N ARG A 1004 -52.77 -88.07 38.38
CA ARG A 1004 -52.28 -87.74 37.03
C ARG A 1004 -50.95 -86.97 37.07
N ILE A 1005 -50.82 -86.03 38.00
CA ILE A 1005 -49.59 -85.25 38.19
C ILE A 1005 -48.42 -86.15 38.62
N LEU A 1006 -48.61 -87.05 39.60
CA LEU A 1006 -47.56 -87.94 40.08
C LEU A 1006 -46.98 -88.85 38.99
N ASP A 1007 -47.78 -89.42 38.08
CA ASP A 1007 -47.25 -90.24 36.97
C ASP A 1007 -46.27 -89.43 36.11
N GLU A 1008 -46.66 -88.21 35.74
CA GLU A 1008 -45.86 -87.36 34.87
C GLU A 1008 -44.61 -86.87 35.60
N LEU A 1009 -44.70 -86.52 36.88
CA LEU A 1009 -43.56 -86.12 37.70
C LEU A 1009 -42.59 -87.28 37.97
N TYR A 1010 -43.06 -88.50 38.25
CA TYR A 1010 -42.19 -89.67 38.43
C TYR A 1010 -41.54 -90.11 37.11
N CYS A 1011 -42.21 -89.93 35.96
CA CYS A 1011 -41.57 -90.09 34.64
C CYS A 1011 -40.43 -89.08 34.44
N VAL A 1012 -40.62 -87.81 34.80
CA VAL A 1012 -39.56 -86.78 34.74
C VAL A 1012 -38.43 -87.10 35.73
N ALA A 1013 -38.74 -87.54 36.95
CA ALA A 1013 -37.74 -87.91 37.95
C ALA A 1013 -36.90 -89.11 37.49
N ALA A 1014 -37.53 -90.12 36.90
CA ALA A 1014 -36.83 -91.27 36.33
C ALA A 1014 -35.96 -90.90 35.11
N ALA A 1015 -36.38 -89.92 34.30
CA ALA A 1015 -35.61 -89.40 33.18
C ALA A 1015 -34.46 -88.45 33.61
N SER A 1016 -34.53 -87.86 34.80
CA SER A 1016 -33.47 -87.03 35.39
C SER A 1016 -32.43 -87.83 36.19
N ALA A 1017 -32.69 -89.11 36.45
CA ALA A 1017 -31.82 -90.00 37.23
C ALA A 1017 -31.13 -91.08 36.37
N ALA A 1018 -31.31 -91.02 35.04
CA ALA A 1018 -30.75 -91.92 34.04
C ALA A 1018 -29.83 -91.14 33.07
#